data_AF-A0A3Q0RMR8-F1
#
_entry.id   AF-A0A3Q0RMR8-F1
#
_cell.length_a   1.000
_cell.length_b   1.000
_cell.length_c   1.000
_cell.angle_alpha   90.00
_cell.angle_beta   90.00
_cell.angle_gamma   90.00
#
_symmetry.space_group_name_H-M   'P 1'
#
loop_
_entity.id
_entity.type
_entity.pdbx_description
1 polymer ?
#
loop_
_entity_poly.entity_id
_entity_poly.type
_entity_poly.pdbx_seq_one_letter_code
_entity_poly.pdbx_strand_id
1 'polypeptide(L)'
;MSAPPSALSAPAQNSAAENDFLAPDAGQRPPGPTPSQSRFQVDLVAEAAGAADDKTSSSDATAAASEAPSTDPAVGGEEAKGRFRVVNFADPTGAGSMASPDAAPTEGMQNGDTVMSETSLHSSTGGQHHYHYDTHTNTYYLRTFGHNTIDAVPNIDFYRQTAAPLGEKLIRPTLSELHDELDKEPFEDGFANGDELTPAEEAAAKEAAESKGVVKFGWIKGVLVRCMLNIWGVMLFIRMSWIVGQAGIVLTCVIISMATVVTTITGLSTSAIATNGFVRGGGAYYLISRSLGPEFGGSIGLIFAFANAVAVAMYVVGFAETVVEILVNNDAVMTDQLNDIRIIGTITIIILLGISVAGMEWEAKAQIILLVVLVSAIFNYFIGSFIPIKSKEPAGFFGYDASLMWENMGPDFREETFFSVFAIFFPAATGILAGTNISGDLADPQMAIPKGTLLAILITGIVYLGVAVSAGSCILRDASGNMNDTISSQFMENCSTAACKFGYDFSTCKSQNACRYGLHNDFQVMSLVSGFGPVITAGIFSATLSSALASLVSAPKVFQALCKDNIYPGLQMFAKGYGKNNEPLRGYILTFGIALGFILIAKLNTIAPIISNFFLASYALINFSVFHASLANSPGWRPSFKYYSMWVSLAGAILCCGVMFVINWAAALLTNIIVMALYIYVSHKKPDVNWGSSTQALTYHQALTHTLHLSGVEDHIKNFRPQCLVMTGYPNSRPALLDLVHSFTKNVGLMICGHIRMGYRRPNFKELATDQTRYQRWLLKNETKAFYMPVLAEDLRQGCQYLLQAAGLGRLKPNTLVLGFKNDWRDGDMMNVETYISMIHDAFDFQFGAVILRLKEGLDVSHIQGQDELLSSQEKSSGMKDVIVSIDTSKDSDADSSKPSSKATNKKSPTVPLNVSDQRLLEASQQFQRKQGKGTVDVWWLFDDGGLTLLIPYLLTNKMRWKECKIRVFIGGKINRIDHDRRAMATLLSKFRIDFSDITVLGDINTKPKKEHMAAFEEMIEPYRLKEDDMEQEAAERLKNSEPWRITDNELELYRAKTYRQLRLNELLKEHSSTANLIVMSLPLARKGAVSSALYMAWLEALSKDLPPILLVRGNHQSVLTFYS
;
A
#
# COMPACT_ATOMS: atom_id res chain seq x y z
N MET A 1 30.86 -7.98 -58.38
CA MET A 1 31.62 -9.25 -58.28
C MET A 1 31.35 -9.83 -56.91
N SER A 2 31.18 -11.12 -56.66
CA SER A 2 31.08 -12.36 -57.46
C SER A 2 31.20 -13.49 -56.41
N ALA A 3 31.73 -14.66 -56.78
CA ALA A 3 32.12 -15.74 -55.87
C ALA A 3 33.28 -15.29 -54.89
N PRO A 4 33.57 -16.08 -53.82
CA PRO A 4 34.65 -15.82 -52.82
C PRO A 4 36.07 -16.11 -53.44
N PRO A 5 37.24 -16.13 -52.73
CA PRO A 5 37.47 -16.50 -51.32
C PRO A 5 38.73 -15.98 -50.55
N SER A 6 38.86 -16.48 -49.30
CA SER A 6 40.07 -16.95 -48.58
C SER A 6 41.45 -16.22 -48.60
N ALA A 7 41.92 -15.92 -47.38
CA ALA A 7 43.18 -16.40 -46.76
C ALA A 7 44.59 -15.86 -47.18
N LEU A 8 45.23 -15.21 -46.19
CA LEU A 8 46.58 -15.48 -45.64
C LEU A 8 47.88 -15.35 -46.49
N SER A 9 48.69 -14.36 -46.10
CA SER A 9 50.03 -14.50 -45.46
C SER A 9 51.35 -14.02 -46.15
N ALA A 10 52.16 -13.33 -45.32
CA ALA A 10 53.64 -13.33 -45.30
C ALA A 10 54.43 -12.42 -46.33
N PRO A 11 55.78 -12.23 -46.22
CA PRO A 11 56.32 -10.92 -45.78
C PRO A 11 57.66 -10.44 -46.44
N ALA A 12 58.24 -9.32 -45.92
CA ALA A 12 59.66 -9.17 -45.45
C ALA A 12 60.49 -7.91 -45.88
N GLN A 13 61.52 -7.62 -45.05
CA GLN A 13 62.78 -6.84 -45.23
C GLN A 13 62.88 -5.30 -45.05
N ASN A 14 63.75 -4.94 -44.07
CA ASN A 14 64.83 -3.89 -44.07
C ASN A 14 64.47 -2.37 -44.09
N SER A 15 65.23 -1.43 -43.46
CA SER A 15 66.39 -1.49 -42.52
C SER A 15 66.76 -0.08 -41.95
N ALA A 16 67.60 -0.03 -40.88
CA ALA A 16 68.38 1.12 -40.33
C ALA A 16 67.61 2.22 -39.53
N ALA A 17 68.17 2.89 -38.48
CA ALA A 17 69.43 2.72 -37.70
C ALA A 17 69.36 3.47 -36.32
N GLU A 18 70.19 3.03 -35.35
CA GLU A 18 70.98 3.76 -34.29
C GLU A 18 70.39 4.99 -33.50
N ASN A 19 70.75 5.41 -32.26
CA ASN A 19 71.53 4.96 -31.07
C ASN A 19 71.37 6.08 -29.96
N ASP A 20 71.66 6.01 -28.64
CA ASP A 20 72.09 4.95 -27.70
C ASP A 20 71.83 5.27 -26.18
N PHE A 21 72.25 4.36 -25.28
CA PHE A 21 72.62 4.46 -23.84
C PHE A 21 72.51 5.79 -23.01
N LEU A 22 71.89 5.73 -21.81
CA LEU A 22 72.56 5.84 -20.47
C LEU A 22 71.60 5.95 -19.25
N ALA A 23 72.07 5.47 -18.09
CA ALA A 23 71.65 5.86 -16.72
C ALA A 23 72.89 5.76 -15.80
N PRO A 24 73.10 6.66 -14.81
CA PRO A 24 73.03 6.22 -13.41
C PRO A 24 72.70 7.27 -12.31
N ASP A 25 72.26 6.76 -11.16
CA ASP A 25 72.48 7.14 -9.73
C ASP A 25 72.35 8.56 -9.11
N ALA A 26 71.48 8.57 -8.07
CA ALA A 26 71.74 8.89 -6.64
C ALA A 26 71.87 10.33 -6.04
N GLY A 27 71.02 10.58 -5.03
CA GLY A 27 71.29 11.46 -3.86
C GLY A 27 70.42 12.73 -3.72
N GLN A 28 69.99 13.20 -2.53
CA GLN A 28 70.02 12.66 -1.16
C GLN A 28 68.82 13.18 -0.30
N ARG A 29 68.40 12.35 0.67
CA ARG A 29 67.71 12.53 2.00
C ARG A 29 67.35 13.95 2.53
N PRO A 30 66.38 14.12 3.49
CA PRO A 30 65.96 13.17 4.56
C PRO A 30 64.42 12.97 4.78
N PRO A 31 63.99 12.10 5.74
CA PRO A 31 62.61 11.57 5.79
C PRO A 31 61.76 11.91 7.04
N GLY A 32 60.44 11.61 6.95
CA GLY A 32 59.55 11.34 8.10
C GLY A 32 58.20 12.08 8.07
N PRO A 33 57.15 11.60 8.78
CA PRO A 33 56.80 10.19 9.04
C PRO A 33 55.32 9.86 8.71
N THR A 34 54.99 8.57 8.69
CA THR A 34 53.60 8.02 8.71
C THR A 34 53.27 7.48 10.11
N PRO A 35 52.01 7.06 10.40
CA PRO A 35 50.71 7.55 9.95
C PRO A 35 49.80 7.97 11.14
N SER A 36 48.73 8.75 10.91
CA SER A 36 47.72 9.05 11.93
C SER A 36 46.34 8.49 11.58
N GLN A 37 45.81 7.69 12.51
CA GLN A 37 44.61 6.85 12.48
C GLN A 37 43.29 7.49 11.99
N SER A 38 42.33 6.62 11.68
CA SER A 38 40.92 6.97 11.44
C SER A 38 40.28 7.66 12.65
N ARG A 39 39.30 8.54 12.39
CA ARG A 39 38.42 9.13 13.42
C ARG A 39 36.97 9.21 12.95
N PHE A 40 36.35 8.04 12.76
CA PHE A 40 34.92 7.92 13.03
C PHE A 40 34.76 8.03 14.55
N GLN A 41 34.32 9.20 15.03
CA GLN A 41 33.91 9.34 16.43
C GLN A 41 32.38 9.22 16.50
N VAL A 42 31.93 8.12 17.10
CA VAL A 42 30.55 7.93 17.51
C VAL A 42 30.45 8.44 18.94
N ASP A 43 29.64 9.47 19.17
CA ASP A 43 29.37 9.92 20.54
C ASP A 43 28.37 8.94 21.20
N LEU A 44 28.90 8.14 22.11
CA LEU A 44 28.14 7.27 23.01
C LEU A 44 27.50 8.11 24.11
N VAL A 45 26.20 7.94 24.32
CA VAL A 45 25.52 8.37 25.54
C VAL A 45 25.02 7.14 26.27
N ALA A 46 25.62 6.87 27.43
CA ALA A 46 25.23 5.83 28.37
C ALA A 46 25.00 6.45 29.76
N GLU A 47 24.28 5.73 30.62
CA GLU A 47 23.77 6.25 31.89
C GLU A 47 24.84 6.46 32.97
N ALA A 48 24.64 7.48 33.80
CA ALA A 48 25.02 7.50 35.21
C ALA A 48 24.12 8.50 35.97
N ALA A 49 23.88 8.28 37.25
CA ALA A 49 22.96 9.08 38.07
C ALA A 49 23.62 9.61 39.35
N GLY A 50 23.08 10.68 39.95
CA GLY A 50 23.29 10.95 41.38
C GLY A 50 23.22 12.42 41.85
N ALA A 51 22.67 12.58 43.06
CA ALA A 51 22.92 13.64 44.05
C ALA A 51 22.39 15.09 43.84
N ALA A 52 21.25 15.34 44.51
CA ALA A 52 21.11 16.29 45.64
C ALA A 52 20.99 17.83 45.44
N ASP A 53 19.82 18.31 45.89
CA ASP A 53 19.58 19.43 46.81
C ASP A 53 19.51 20.93 46.41
N ASP A 54 18.50 21.54 47.05
CA ASP A 54 18.38 22.90 47.57
C ASP A 54 17.88 24.12 46.74
N LYS A 55 16.63 24.50 47.08
CA LYS A 55 16.18 25.84 47.55
C LYS A 55 15.94 27.01 46.57
N THR A 56 14.63 27.17 46.29
CA THR A 56 13.79 28.39 46.52
C THR A 56 13.98 29.71 45.76
N SER A 57 12.83 30.39 45.56
CA SER A 57 12.63 31.85 45.36
C SER A 57 13.16 32.49 44.05
N SER A 58 12.52 33.52 43.47
CA SER A 58 11.15 34.07 43.63
C SER A 58 10.84 34.97 42.40
N SER A 59 9.58 35.03 41.91
CA SER A 59 8.56 36.09 42.13
C SER A 59 8.37 37.05 40.94
N ASP A 60 7.09 37.36 40.66
CA ASP A 60 6.56 38.56 39.96
C ASP A 60 6.88 38.73 38.45
N ALA A 61 6.14 39.49 37.63
CA ALA A 61 4.72 39.93 37.51
C ALA A 61 4.63 40.76 36.17
N THR A 62 3.51 41.16 35.54
CA THR A 62 2.06 41.16 35.85
C THR A 62 1.24 41.26 34.53
N ALA A 63 -0.06 40.90 34.59
CA ALA A 63 -1.27 41.38 33.86
C ALA A 63 -1.17 42.03 32.43
N ALA A 64 -2.03 41.74 31.44
CA ALA A 64 -3.51 41.58 31.39
C ALA A 64 -4.29 42.90 31.59
N ALA A 65 -5.55 43.08 31.15
CA ALA A 65 -6.52 42.21 30.45
C ALA A 65 -7.27 43.08 29.39
N SER A 66 -8.55 42.97 28.97
CA SER A 66 -9.73 42.07 29.14
C SER A 66 -10.84 42.53 28.18
N GLU A 67 -11.72 41.65 27.66
CA GLU A 67 -13.20 41.83 27.72
C GLU A 67 -13.99 40.56 27.31
N ALA A 68 -15.26 40.48 27.74
CA ALA A 68 -16.20 39.35 27.58
C ALA A 68 -17.61 39.89 27.14
N PRO A 69 -18.82 39.26 27.28
CA PRO A 69 -19.36 38.41 28.38
C PRO A 69 -20.22 37.21 27.88
N SER A 70 -21.23 36.68 28.59
CA SER A 70 -21.17 35.77 29.76
C SER A 70 -22.58 35.28 30.18
N THR A 71 -22.77 34.02 30.61
CA THR A 71 -23.82 33.57 31.57
C THR A 71 -23.53 32.16 32.11
N ASP A 72 -23.89 31.90 33.37
CA ASP A 72 -23.53 30.73 34.21
C ASP A 72 -24.50 30.71 35.44
N PRO A 73 -24.38 29.89 36.53
CA PRO A 73 -23.57 28.69 36.86
C PRO A 73 -24.49 27.48 37.24
N ALA A 74 -24.20 26.42 38.02
CA ALA A 74 -23.11 25.89 38.89
C ALA A 74 -23.30 24.33 39.02
N VAL A 75 -22.76 23.49 39.92
CA VAL A 75 -21.97 23.57 41.19
C VAL A 75 -21.09 22.31 41.35
N GLY A 76 -19.81 22.45 41.74
CA GLY A 76 -18.99 21.43 42.45
C GLY A 76 -18.53 20.16 41.70
N GLY A 77 -17.41 19.51 42.06
CA GLY A 77 -16.35 19.91 43.01
C GLY A 77 -15.24 18.85 43.23
N GLU A 78 -13.99 19.25 42.98
CA GLU A 78 -12.69 18.68 43.46
C GLU A 78 -12.21 17.25 43.08
N GLU A 79 -10.93 17.00 43.37
CA GLU A 79 -10.07 15.89 42.90
C GLU A 79 -9.89 14.75 43.91
N ALA A 80 -9.24 13.63 43.51
CA ALA A 80 -8.00 13.17 44.15
C ALA A 80 -7.36 11.92 43.48
N LYS A 81 -6.04 11.75 43.70
CA LYS A 81 -5.26 10.53 43.44
C LYS A 81 -5.24 9.65 44.70
N GLY A 82 -4.98 8.33 44.59
CA GLY A 82 -4.63 7.53 45.77
C GLY A 82 -4.34 6.05 45.50
N ARG A 83 -3.17 5.56 45.92
CA ARG A 83 -2.76 4.14 45.83
C ARG A 83 -2.82 3.49 47.21
N PHE A 84 -3.11 2.19 47.25
CA PHE A 84 -3.17 1.36 48.47
C PHE A 84 -1.93 1.48 49.38
N ARG A 85 -2.14 1.29 50.70
CA ARG A 85 -1.11 0.81 51.64
C ARG A 85 -1.70 -0.26 52.59
N VAL A 86 -0.83 -1.09 53.16
CA VAL A 86 -1.13 -2.40 53.77
C VAL A 86 -1.40 -2.30 55.28
N VAL A 87 -2.33 -3.12 55.80
CA VAL A 87 -2.35 -3.63 57.19
C VAL A 87 -2.81 -5.11 57.18
N ASN A 88 -2.34 -5.92 58.14
CA ASN A 88 -2.65 -7.35 58.29
C ASN A 88 -3.94 -7.64 59.08
N PHE A 89 -4.39 -8.90 59.05
CA PHE A 89 -5.45 -9.46 59.90
C PHE A 89 -5.11 -9.45 61.40
N ALA A 90 -6.12 -9.24 62.25
CA ALA A 90 -6.11 -9.61 63.67
C ALA A 90 -7.55 -9.75 64.24
N ASP A 91 -7.93 -10.98 64.60
CA ASP A 91 -8.74 -11.29 65.80
C ASP A 91 -7.79 -11.24 67.04
N PRO A 92 -8.24 -11.27 68.34
CA PRO A 92 -9.52 -11.78 68.87
C PRO A 92 -10.15 -11.02 70.08
N THR A 93 -11.21 -11.60 70.68
CA THR A 93 -11.87 -11.27 72.00
C THR A 93 -12.62 -9.93 72.09
N GLY A 94 -13.63 -9.70 72.96
CA GLY A 94 -14.36 -10.53 73.94
C GLY A 94 -14.83 -9.69 75.16
N ALA A 95 -15.80 -10.05 76.01
CA ALA A 95 -16.88 -11.06 75.98
C ALA A 95 -17.86 -10.82 77.18
N GLY A 96 -19.15 -11.21 77.10
CA GLY A 96 -20.10 -11.19 78.24
C GLY A 96 -21.59 -11.38 77.87
N SER A 97 -22.46 -11.98 78.69
CA SER A 97 -22.26 -12.61 80.01
C SER A 97 -23.40 -13.59 80.40
N MET A 98 -23.20 -14.39 81.45
CA MET A 98 -24.09 -15.41 82.07
C MET A 98 -24.22 -16.75 81.30
N ALA A 99 -24.18 -17.94 81.92
CA ALA A 99 -24.03 -18.28 83.35
C ALA A 99 -23.13 -19.52 83.60
N SER A 100 -22.62 -19.64 84.83
CA SER A 100 -21.82 -20.74 85.40
C SER A 100 -22.73 -21.85 86.01
N PRO A 101 -22.24 -22.98 86.59
CA PRO A 101 -20.85 -23.43 86.86
C PRO A 101 -20.55 -24.83 86.23
N ASP A 102 -19.56 -25.65 86.59
CA ASP A 102 -18.55 -25.66 87.68
C ASP A 102 -17.23 -26.34 87.24
N ALA A 103 -16.32 -26.70 88.16
CA ALA A 103 -14.92 -27.04 87.87
C ALA A 103 -14.33 -28.29 88.59
N ALA A 104 -13.07 -28.60 88.20
CA ALA A 104 -12.06 -29.40 88.94
C ALA A 104 -12.06 -30.95 88.72
N PRO A 105 -10.97 -31.70 89.07
CA PRO A 105 -10.19 -32.41 88.04
C PRO A 105 -9.63 -33.81 88.46
N THR A 106 -8.55 -34.28 87.78
CA THR A 106 -7.50 -35.26 88.19
C THR A 106 -7.48 -36.71 87.65
N GLU A 107 -6.24 -37.23 87.49
CA GLU A 107 -5.77 -38.63 87.37
C GLU A 107 -6.23 -39.54 86.20
N GLY A 108 -5.53 -40.67 85.95
CA GLY A 108 -6.12 -41.75 85.12
C GLY A 108 -5.31 -42.72 84.23
N MET A 109 -3.97 -42.81 84.31
CA MET A 109 -3.13 -44.04 84.11
C MET A 109 -3.44 -45.17 83.06
N GLN A 110 -2.36 -45.65 82.39
CA GLN A 110 -2.11 -47.01 81.80
C GLN A 110 -2.65 -47.46 80.41
N ASN A 111 -1.71 -48.00 79.59
CA ASN A 111 -1.73 -49.13 78.61
C ASN A 111 -2.82 -49.18 77.51
N GLY A 112 -2.64 -49.71 76.29
CA GLY A 112 -1.58 -50.44 75.55
C GLY A 112 -2.23 -50.97 74.23
N ASP A 113 -1.56 -51.53 73.21
CA ASP A 113 -0.15 -51.88 73.03
C ASP A 113 0.18 -52.13 71.53
N THR A 114 1.36 -51.68 71.05
CA THR A 114 2.11 -52.16 69.85
C THR A 114 1.43 -52.05 68.44
N VAL A 115 2.12 -52.14 67.29
CA VAL A 115 3.48 -52.65 66.93
C VAL A 115 4.30 -51.63 66.11
N MET A 116 5.63 -51.69 66.25
CA MET A 116 6.67 -50.82 65.66
C MET A 116 7.16 -51.24 64.25
N SER A 117 7.80 -50.32 63.52
CA SER A 117 9.21 -50.42 63.05
C SER A 117 9.57 -49.33 62.02
N GLU A 118 10.76 -48.72 62.00
CA GLU A 118 11.76 -48.51 63.07
C GLU A 118 12.64 -47.27 62.75
N THR A 119 13.62 -46.92 63.60
CA THR A 119 14.38 -45.65 63.53
C THR A 119 15.88 -45.85 63.74
N SER A 120 16.73 -45.13 63.00
CA SER A 120 18.15 -44.90 63.33
C SER A 120 18.81 -43.90 62.36
N LEU A 121 19.83 -43.09 62.73
CA LEU A 121 20.35 -42.73 64.06
C LEU A 121 21.16 -41.40 64.02
N HIS A 122 21.50 -40.90 65.21
CA HIS A 122 22.49 -39.86 65.55
C HIS A 122 22.19 -38.37 65.30
N SER A 123 22.40 -37.62 66.39
CA SER A 123 22.61 -36.18 66.50
C SER A 123 23.82 -35.97 67.42
N SER A 124 24.67 -34.97 67.16
CA SER A 124 25.40 -34.25 68.24
C SER A 124 26.14 -32.98 67.75
N THR A 125 25.91 -31.89 68.49
CA THR A 125 26.86 -30.80 68.85
C THR A 125 27.81 -30.18 67.80
N GLY A 126 27.49 -28.92 67.42
CA GLY A 126 28.35 -27.76 67.72
C GLY A 126 29.36 -27.25 66.66
N GLY A 127 29.38 -25.92 66.46
CA GLY A 127 30.53 -25.20 65.88
C GLY A 127 30.31 -24.56 64.50
N GLN A 128 30.42 -23.23 64.46
CA GLN A 128 30.26 -22.37 63.27
C GLN A 128 31.21 -22.72 62.09
N HIS A 129 30.69 -22.94 60.88
CA HIS A 129 30.61 -21.93 59.79
C HIS A 129 30.16 -22.53 58.44
N HIS A 130 29.57 -21.67 57.60
CA HIS A 130 29.32 -21.80 56.15
C HIS A 130 29.22 -23.19 55.49
N TYR A 131 27.99 -23.57 55.14
CA TYR A 131 27.74 -24.34 53.92
C TYR A 131 26.72 -23.64 53.03
N HIS A 132 26.96 -23.72 51.72
CA HIS A 132 25.96 -23.43 50.69
C HIS A 132 24.81 -24.45 50.85
N TYR A 133 23.57 -24.04 50.61
CA TYR A 133 22.45 -24.98 50.52
C TYR A 133 21.95 -25.07 49.08
N ASP A 134 21.98 -26.28 48.53
CA ASP A 134 21.41 -26.58 47.22
C ASP A 134 19.89 -26.40 47.23
N THR A 135 19.36 -25.78 46.17
CA THR A 135 17.91 -25.71 45.90
C THR A 135 17.36 -26.94 45.18
N HIS A 136 18.23 -27.89 44.81
CA HIS A 136 17.89 -29.08 44.02
C HIS A 136 17.46 -30.27 44.90
N THR A 137 16.24 -30.27 45.46
CA THR A 137 15.72 -31.49 46.14
C THR A 137 14.20 -31.65 46.29
N ASN A 138 13.33 -30.66 46.01
CA ASN A 138 11.97 -30.67 46.60
C ASN A 138 10.76 -30.38 45.66
N THR A 139 10.81 -30.71 44.37
CA THR A 139 9.69 -30.46 43.43
C THR A 139 9.31 -31.61 42.47
N TYR A 140 9.94 -32.79 42.55
CA TYR A 140 9.93 -33.74 41.41
C TYR A 140 8.66 -34.59 41.15
N TYR A 141 7.67 -34.62 42.05
CA TYR A 141 6.43 -35.39 41.83
C TYR A 141 5.16 -34.70 42.33
N LEU A 142 4.30 -34.24 41.42
CA LEU A 142 2.90 -33.95 41.74
C LEU A 142 2.05 -35.23 41.69
N ARG A 143 1.10 -35.36 42.62
CA ARG A 143 0.24 -36.55 42.76
C ARG A 143 -1.14 -36.38 42.10
N THR A 144 -1.12 -36.10 40.81
CA THR A 144 -2.31 -35.89 39.96
C THR A 144 -3.11 -37.19 39.82
N PHE A 145 -4.42 -37.12 40.10
CA PHE A 145 -5.32 -38.27 40.16
C PHE A 145 -4.79 -39.51 40.93
N GLY A 146 -4.00 -39.27 41.99
CA GLY A 146 -3.49 -40.31 42.89
C GLY A 146 -2.15 -40.95 42.49
N HIS A 147 -1.72 -40.75 41.23
CA HIS A 147 -0.46 -41.27 40.69
C HIS A 147 0.59 -40.15 40.58
N ASN A 148 1.86 -40.51 40.49
CA ASN A 148 2.93 -39.54 40.25
C ASN A 148 2.92 -39.14 38.75
N THR A 149 2.68 -37.86 38.45
CA THR A 149 2.84 -37.31 37.09
C THR A 149 3.39 -35.89 37.16
N ILE A 150 4.19 -35.51 36.18
CA ILE A 150 4.82 -34.18 36.12
C ILE A 150 3.82 -33.12 35.56
N ASP A 151 2.80 -33.54 34.81
CA ASP A 151 1.68 -32.68 34.39
C ASP A 151 0.83 -32.18 35.58
N ALA A 152 0.62 -30.86 35.62
CA ALA A 152 -0.27 -30.18 36.56
C ALA A 152 -1.72 -30.12 36.05
N VAL A 153 -2.67 -30.11 36.99
CA VAL A 153 -4.10 -29.87 36.76
C VAL A 153 -4.36 -28.35 36.80
N PRO A 154 -5.28 -27.79 35.99
CA PRO A 154 -5.59 -26.36 36.02
C PRO A 154 -5.93 -25.83 37.43
N ASN A 155 -5.14 -24.86 37.92
CA ASN A 155 -5.32 -24.20 39.21
C ASN A 155 -5.36 -22.67 39.06
N ILE A 156 -6.15 -21.99 39.89
CA ILE A 156 -6.37 -20.55 39.87
C ILE A 156 -5.09 -19.73 40.14
N ASP A 157 -4.18 -20.24 40.98
CA ASP A 157 -2.97 -19.51 41.38
C ASP A 157 -1.96 -19.36 40.24
N PHE A 158 -1.95 -20.30 39.27
CA PHE A 158 -1.13 -20.21 38.06
C PHE A 158 -1.48 -19.02 37.16
N TYR A 159 -2.66 -18.40 37.35
CA TYR A 159 -3.23 -17.36 36.49
C TYR A 159 -3.38 -15.99 37.17
N ARG A 160 -2.94 -15.88 38.43
CA ARG A 160 -3.06 -14.69 39.26
C ARG A 160 -1.83 -13.78 39.10
N GLN A 161 -2.05 -12.52 38.72
CA GLN A 161 -1.01 -11.48 38.82
C GLN A 161 -1.18 -10.68 40.12
N THR A 162 -0.30 -10.93 41.10
CA THR A 162 -0.26 -10.22 42.38
C THR A 162 0.67 -9.00 42.27
N ALA A 163 0.22 -7.82 42.69
CA ALA A 163 0.97 -6.56 42.58
C ALA A 163 1.98 -6.30 43.72
N ALA A 164 2.34 -7.32 44.51
CA ALA A 164 3.22 -7.23 45.67
C ALA A 164 4.24 -8.39 45.67
N PRO A 165 5.51 -8.15 46.07
CA PRO A 165 6.59 -9.15 46.00
C PRO A 165 6.62 -10.15 47.16
N LEU A 166 5.58 -10.21 48.00
CA LEU A 166 5.44 -11.24 49.05
C LEU A 166 4.39 -12.26 48.63
N GLY A 167 4.84 -13.48 48.36
CA GLY A 167 4.02 -14.64 48.04
C GLY A 167 4.79 -15.61 47.14
N GLU A 168 4.94 -16.85 47.59
CA GLU A 168 5.59 -17.90 46.79
C GLU A 168 4.77 -18.17 45.52
N LYS A 169 5.33 -17.80 44.37
CA LYS A 169 4.72 -18.05 43.07
C LYS A 169 4.94 -19.52 42.72
N LEU A 170 3.87 -20.31 42.67
CA LEU A 170 3.94 -21.67 42.12
C LEU A 170 4.38 -21.63 40.66
N ILE A 171 5.63 -22.02 40.41
CA ILE A 171 6.23 -22.09 39.08
C ILE A 171 5.66 -23.32 38.36
N ARG A 172 5.17 -23.14 37.13
CA ARG A 172 4.81 -24.26 36.25
C ARG A 172 6.11 -24.86 35.68
N PRO A 173 6.25 -26.19 35.55
CA PRO A 173 7.30 -26.78 34.74
C PRO A 173 7.28 -26.19 33.32
N THR A 174 8.45 -25.90 32.78
CA THR A 174 8.58 -25.47 31.39
C THR A 174 8.32 -26.65 30.44
N LEU A 175 7.96 -26.32 29.19
CA LEU A 175 7.68 -27.33 28.16
C LEU A 175 8.90 -28.23 27.90
N SER A 176 10.11 -27.69 27.97
CA SER A 176 11.38 -28.43 27.87
C SER A 176 11.63 -29.35 29.07
N GLU A 177 11.43 -28.90 30.32
CA GLU A 177 11.57 -29.76 31.51
C GLU A 177 10.57 -30.94 31.53
N LEU A 178 9.43 -30.81 30.85
CA LEU A 178 8.47 -31.89 30.67
C LEU A 178 8.88 -32.93 29.62
N HIS A 179 9.77 -32.57 28.69
CA HIS A 179 9.91 -33.23 27.39
C HIS A 179 11.28 -33.90 27.18
N ASP A 180 12.37 -33.30 27.67
CA ASP A 180 13.75 -33.80 27.52
C ASP A 180 14.21 -34.79 28.63
N GLU A 181 15.28 -35.51 28.32
CA GLU A 181 16.15 -36.27 29.24
C GLU A 181 17.54 -35.60 29.24
N LEU A 182 18.17 -35.43 30.41
CA LEU A 182 19.15 -34.36 30.63
C LEU A 182 20.60 -34.86 30.61
N ASP A 183 21.11 -35.14 29.40
CA ASP A 183 22.55 -35.28 29.15
C ASP A 183 23.16 -33.98 28.59
N LYS A 184 24.38 -33.68 29.05
CA LYS A 184 25.21 -32.56 28.55
C LYS A 184 26.65 -33.01 28.37
N GLU A 185 26.99 -33.38 27.14
CA GLU A 185 28.38 -33.37 26.68
C GLU A 185 28.84 -31.91 26.44
N PRO A 186 30.03 -31.50 26.92
CA PRO A 186 30.66 -30.24 26.54
C PRO A 186 31.40 -30.41 25.21
N PHE A 187 31.63 -29.31 24.47
CA PHE A 187 32.62 -29.29 23.40
C PHE A 187 33.36 -27.96 23.33
N GLU A 188 34.67 -28.03 23.05
CA GLU A 188 35.60 -26.89 23.06
C GLU A 188 35.77 -26.24 21.67
N ASP A 189 36.36 -25.04 21.65
CA ASP A 189 36.82 -24.35 20.43
C ASP A 189 37.92 -25.13 19.70
N GLY A 190 37.96 -25.06 18.36
CA GLY A 190 39.12 -25.55 17.62
C GLY A 190 39.02 -25.58 16.09
N PHE A 191 39.33 -24.47 15.42
CA PHE A 191 39.80 -24.45 14.03
C PHE A 191 40.86 -23.37 13.80
N ALA A 192 41.76 -23.59 12.84
CA ALA A 192 42.96 -22.78 12.65
C ALA A 192 43.18 -22.30 11.20
N ASN A 193 43.63 -21.05 11.08
CA ASN A 193 44.45 -20.41 10.04
C ASN A 193 44.14 -20.58 8.54
N GLY A 194 44.00 -19.42 7.87
CA GLY A 194 44.36 -19.18 6.45
C GLY A 194 43.25 -19.31 5.40
N ASP A 195 43.19 -18.50 4.34
CA ASP A 195 43.98 -17.29 4.01
C ASP A 195 43.23 -16.35 3.03
N GLU A 196 43.50 -15.04 3.19
CA GLU A 196 43.37 -13.91 2.22
C GLU A 196 42.04 -13.64 1.45
N LEU A 197 42.06 -12.58 0.63
CA LEU A 197 40.90 -11.81 0.14
C LEU A 197 40.82 -11.73 -1.41
N THR A 198 39.78 -11.01 -1.87
CA THR A 198 39.63 -10.27 -3.15
C THR A 198 38.81 -10.97 -4.27
N PRO A 199 38.36 -10.22 -5.31
CA PRO A 199 37.38 -9.13 -5.16
C PRO A 199 36.20 -9.27 -6.15
N ALA A 200 34.96 -8.95 -5.73
CA ALA A 200 33.77 -9.15 -6.57
C ALA A 200 32.64 -8.09 -6.49
N GLU A 201 32.87 -6.91 -5.91
CA GLU A 201 32.02 -5.73 -6.18
C GLU A 201 32.61 -4.89 -7.32
N GLU A 202 32.36 -5.29 -8.58
CA GLU A 202 32.22 -4.38 -9.75
C GLU A 202 31.87 -5.15 -11.05
N ALA A 203 30.62 -5.62 -11.17
CA ALA A 203 30.16 -6.35 -12.37
C ALA A 203 28.69 -6.10 -12.78
N ALA A 204 28.11 -4.94 -12.41
CA ALA A 204 26.68 -4.65 -12.63
C ALA A 204 26.41 -3.34 -13.41
N ALA A 205 27.37 -2.85 -14.21
CA ALA A 205 27.34 -1.51 -14.80
C ALA A 205 27.71 -1.43 -16.30
N LYS A 206 27.25 -2.37 -17.16
CA LYS A 206 27.58 -2.28 -18.61
C LYS A 206 26.61 -2.88 -19.66
N GLU A 207 25.29 -2.76 -19.48
CA GLU A 207 24.31 -3.00 -20.57
C GLU A 207 23.31 -1.84 -20.72
N ALA A 208 23.62 -0.85 -21.59
CA ALA A 208 22.70 0.25 -21.90
C ALA A 208 22.96 0.96 -23.27
N ALA A 209 23.46 0.23 -24.28
CA ALA A 209 23.51 0.67 -25.69
C ALA A 209 23.31 -0.57 -26.58
N GLU A 210 22.66 -0.53 -27.75
CA GLU A 210 22.32 0.61 -28.62
C GLU A 210 20.80 0.74 -28.90
N SER A 211 20.38 1.87 -29.47
CA SER A 211 19.23 1.89 -30.40
C SER A 211 19.48 2.92 -31.52
N LYS A 212 19.36 2.51 -32.78
CA LYS A 212 19.85 3.29 -33.93
C LYS A 212 18.89 4.40 -34.39
N GLY A 213 19.45 5.58 -34.62
CA GLY A 213 19.18 6.35 -35.84
C GLY A 213 17.76 6.87 -36.10
N VAL A 214 17.27 7.78 -35.25
CA VAL A 214 16.28 8.80 -35.66
C VAL A 214 16.84 10.18 -35.32
N VAL A 215 16.73 11.16 -36.23
CA VAL A 215 17.27 12.52 -36.02
C VAL A 215 16.37 13.29 -35.05
N LYS A 216 16.71 13.19 -33.77
CA LYS A 216 15.98 13.81 -32.65
C LYS A 216 16.24 15.33 -32.54
N PHE A 217 15.26 16.07 -32.03
CA PHE A 217 15.32 17.52 -31.87
C PHE A 217 16.08 17.95 -30.60
N GLY A 218 16.88 19.00 -30.72
CA GLY A 218 17.49 19.70 -29.58
C GLY A 218 16.49 20.61 -28.84
N TRP A 219 16.83 20.97 -27.60
CA TRP A 219 15.92 21.66 -26.66
C TRP A 219 15.32 22.98 -27.17
N ILE A 220 16.09 23.78 -27.92
CA ILE A 220 15.63 25.06 -28.49
C ILE A 220 14.47 24.82 -29.46
N LYS A 221 14.67 23.93 -30.45
CA LYS A 221 13.70 23.66 -31.52
C LYS A 221 12.52 22.80 -31.04
N GLY A 222 12.78 21.82 -30.17
CA GLY A 222 11.77 20.88 -29.70
C GLY A 222 10.91 21.39 -28.54
N VAL A 223 11.50 22.11 -27.58
CA VAL A 223 10.82 22.55 -26.35
C VAL A 223 10.56 24.05 -26.36
N LEU A 224 11.61 24.89 -26.40
CA LEU A 224 11.49 26.35 -26.25
C LEU A 224 10.55 26.97 -27.29
N VAL A 225 10.82 26.73 -28.58
CA VAL A 225 10.00 27.24 -29.70
C VAL A 225 8.55 26.78 -29.61
N ARG A 226 8.29 25.50 -29.28
CA ARG A 226 6.93 24.96 -29.19
C ARG A 226 6.17 25.48 -27.97
N CYS A 227 6.84 25.72 -26.85
CA CYS A 227 6.20 26.36 -25.70
C CYS A 227 5.88 27.83 -26.02
N MET A 228 6.80 28.59 -26.61
CA MET A 228 6.56 30.00 -26.98
C MET A 228 5.38 30.15 -27.97
N LEU A 229 5.31 29.31 -29.01
CA LEU A 229 4.19 29.31 -29.98
C LEU A 229 2.83 28.95 -29.38
N ASN A 230 2.79 28.12 -28.34
CA ASN A 230 1.54 27.70 -27.71
C ASN A 230 1.13 28.58 -26.52
N ILE A 231 2.03 29.41 -25.99
CA ILE A 231 1.73 30.44 -24.99
C ILE A 231 1.25 31.72 -25.69
N TRP A 232 1.96 32.17 -26.74
CA TRP A 232 1.60 33.36 -27.53
C TRP A 232 0.40 33.12 -28.47
N GLY A 233 -0.79 32.95 -27.89
CA GLY A 233 -2.06 32.85 -28.60
C GLY A 233 -2.79 34.19 -28.79
N VAL A 234 -4.07 34.09 -29.20
CA VAL A 234 -5.01 35.20 -29.52
C VAL A 234 -4.86 36.43 -28.61
N MET A 235 -4.82 36.20 -27.30
CA MET A 235 -4.96 37.22 -26.27
C MET A 235 -3.85 38.27 -26.31
N LEU A 236 -2.65 37.92 -26.80
CA LEU A 236 -1.50 38.82 -26.92
C LEU A 236 -1.82 40.08 -27.74
N PHE A 237 -2.60 39.93 -28.82
CA PHE A 237 -2.88 41.02 -29.76
C PHE A 237 -4.30 41.59 -29.60
N ILE A 238 -5.29 40.73 -29.33
CA ILE A 238 -6.72 41.10 -29.43
C ILE A 238 -7.32 41.53 -28.08
N ARG A 239 -6.81 41.02 -26.95
CA ARG A 239 -7.36 41.30 -25.61
C ARG A 239 -6.39 41.98 -24.66
N MET A 240 -5.11 42.08 -24.98
CA MET A 240 -4.11 42.67 -24.10
C MET A 240 -4.33 44.17 -23.85
N SER A 241 -4.68 44.93 -24.89
CA SER A 241 -5.11 46.34 -24.79
C SER A 241 -6.34 46.49 -23.89
N TRP A 242 -7.36 45.66 -24.11
CA TRP A 242 -8.62 45.67 -23.35
C TRP A 242 -8.42 45.34 -21.87
N ILE A 243 -7.57 44.36 -21.55
CA ILE A 243 -7.20 44.02 -20.16
C ILE A 243 -6.57 45.24 -19.46
N VAL A 244 -5.67 45.96 -20.14
CA VAL A 244 -5.05 47.19 -19.61
C VAL A 244 -6.08 48.31 -19.45
N GLY A 245 -7.01 48.47 -20.39
CA GLY A 245 -8.12 49.43 -20.26
C GLY A 245 -8.96 49.17 -19.01
N GLN A 246 -9.44 47.93 -18.84
CA GLN A 246 -10.29 47.51 -17.72
C GLN A 246 -9.55 47.60 -16.36
N ALA A 247 -8.44 46.89 -16.22
CA ALA A 247 -7.76 46.75 -14.93
C ALA A 247 -6.78 47.90 -14.60
N GLY A 248 -6.37 48.70 -15.58
CA GLY A 248 -5.24 49.61 -15.44
C GLY A 248 -3.89 48.88 -15.45
N ILE A 249 -2.81 49.64 -15.62
CA ILE A 249 -1.45 49.08 -15.77
C ILE A 249 -1.06 48.23 -14.56
N VAL A 250 -1.31 48.72 -13.33
CA VAL A 250 -0.82 48.09 -12.10
C VAL A 250 -1.49 46.73 -11.86
N LEU A 251 -2.81 46.65 -11.92
CA LEU A 251 -3.53 45.38 -11.71
C LEU A 251 -3.33 44.42 -12.89
N THR A 252 -3.11 44.92 -14.11
CA THR A 252 -2.70 44.06 -15.24
C THR A 252 -1.35 43.39 -14.97
N CYS A 253 -0.35 44.12 -14.45
CA CYS A 253 0.92 43.54 -14.05
C CYS A 253 0.77 42.49 -12.93
N VAL A 254 -0.16 42.67 -12.00
CA VAL A 254 -0.51 41.67 -10.98
C VAL A 254 -1.19 40.43 -11.59
N ILE A 255 -2.13 40.60 -12.52
CA ILE A 255 -2.79 39.52 -13.27
C ILE A 255 -1.76 38.66 -14.02
N ILE A 256 -0.84 39.29 -14.74
CA ILE A 256 0.24 38.60 -15.46
C ILE A 256 1.12 37.84 -14.46
N SER A 257 1.57 38.51 -13.40
CA SER A 257 2.46 37.93 -12.39
C SER A 257 1.83 36.73 -11.67
N MET A 258 0.54 36.78 -11.33
CA MET A 258 -0.19 35.66 -10.74
C MET A 258 -0.26 34.45 -11.69
N ALA A 259 -0.53 34.68 -12.98
CA ALA A 259 -0.52 33.62 -13.98
C ALA A 259 0.90 33.04 -14.21
N THR A 260 1.93 33.89 -14.24
CA THR A 260 3.33 33.47 -14.33
C THR A 260 3.77 32.66 -13.11
N VAL A 261 3.32 32.98 -11.89
CA VAL A 261 3.59 32.18 -10.68
C VAL A 261 2.94 30.79 -10.78
N VAL A 262 1.64 30.73 -11.10
CA VAL A 262 0.91 29.44 -11.28
C VAL A 262 1.59 28.54 -12.30
N THR A 263 1.98 29.11 -13.44
CA THR A 263 2.59 28.36 -14.55
C THR A 263 4.05 28.01 -14.28
N THR A 264 4.81 28.87 -13.59
CA THR A 264 6.17 28.56 -13.14
C THR A 264 6.18 27.39 -12.16
N ILE A 265 5.33 27.41 -11.11
CA ILE A 265 5.24 26.30 -10.15
C ILE A 265 4.87 24.99 -10.86
N THR A 266 3.90 25.04 -11.78
CA THR A 266 3.51 23.87 -12.57
C THR A 266 4.64 23.42 -13.52
N GLY A 267 5.46 24.35 -14.02
CA GLY A 267 6.68 24.07 -14.77
C GLY A 267 7.77 23.40 -13.92
N LEU A 268 7.93 23.77 -12.64
CA LEU A 268 8.84 23.10 -11.70
C LEU A 268 8.36 21.67 -11.39
N SER A 269 7.06 21.47 -11.11
CA SER A 269 6.46 20.14 -10.92
C SER A 269 6.59 19.27 -12.18
N THR A 270 6.36 19.84 -13.37
CA THR A 270 6.55 19.17 -14.67
C THR A 270 8.01 18.80 -14.91
N SER A 271 8.95 19.67 -14.51
CA SER A 271 10.39 19.41 -14.59
C SER A 271 10.79 18.25 -13.68
N ALA A 272 10.25 18.18 -12.46
CA ALA A 272 10.46 17.07 -11.55
C ALA A 272 10.00 15.74 -12.18
N ILE A 273 8.79 15.67 -12.74
CA ILE A 273 8.28 14.52 -13.51
C ILE A 273 9.23 14.16 -14.66
N ALA A 274 9.64 15.14 -15.47
CA ALA A 274 10.52 14.91 -16.62
C ALA A 274 11.93 14.42 -16.24
N THR A 275 12.39 14.70 -15.01
CA THR A 275 13.64 14.15 -14.46
C THR A 275 13.48 12.82 -13.71
N ASN A 276 12.25 12.33 -13.50
CA ASN A 276 12.01 11.11 -12.74
C ASN A 276 12.21 9.85 -13.59
N GLY A 277 13.46 9.38 -13.68
CA GLY A 277 13.82 8.15 -14.40
C GLY A 277 13.91 8.31 -15.92
N PHE A 278 14.08 7.18 -16.63
CA PHE A 278 14.37 7.18 -18.07
C PHE A 278 13.14 7.48 -18.92
N VAL A 279 13.12 8.68 -19.51
CA VAL A 279 12.08 9.12 -20.45
C VAL A 279 12.20 8.37 -21.78
N ARG A 280 11.48 7.25 -21.90
CA ARG A 280 11.18 6.62 -23.19
C ARG A 280 10.04 7.36 -23.89
N GLY A 281 10.00 7.30 -25.22
CA GLY A 281 9.08 8.13 -26.02
C GLY A 281 7.61 7.75 -25.85
N GLY A 282 6.79 8.74 -25.45
CA GLY A 282 5.35 8.58 -25.31
C GLY A 282 4.54 9.88 -25.08
N GLY A 283 5.19 11.04 -25.10
CA GLY A 283 4.54 12.34 -24.88
C GLY A 283 4.25 12.66 -23.41
N ALA A 284 3.43 13.69 -23.17
CA ALA A 284 3.17 14.25 -21.84
C ALA A 284 2.41 13.28 -20.93
N TYR A 285 1.35 12.63 -21.47
CA TYR A 285 0.57 11.66 -20.69
C TYR A 285 1.40 10.46 -20.24
N TYR A 286 2.29 9.93 -21.10
CA TYR A 286 3.16 8.81 -20.74
C TYR A 286 4.16 9.17 -19.64
N LEU A 287 4.74 10.39 -19.69
CA LEU A 287 5.58 10.93 -18.61
C LEU A 287 4.83 10.96 -17.27
N ILE A 288 3.62 11.53 -17.28
CA ILE A 288 2.77 11.70 -16.10
C ILE A 288 2.33 10.34 -15.54
N SER A 289 1.80 9.45 -16.39
CA SER A 289 1.22 8.17 -15.96
C SER A 289 2.26 7.17 -15.46
N ARG A 290 3.48 7.16 -16.03
CA ARG A 290 4.59 6.31 -15.59
C ARG A 290 5.29 6.82 -14.33
N SER A 291 5.27 8.12 -14.06
CA SER A 291 5.91 8.69 -12.87
C SER A 291 5.01 8.75 -11.63
N LEU A 292 3.68 8.78 -11.83
CA LEU A 292 2.71 9.05 -10.76
C LEU A 292 1.67 7.92 -10.56
N GLY A 293 1.63 6.95 -11.49
CA GLY A 293 0.70 5.83 -11.49
C GLY A 293 -0.60 6.08 -12.30
N PRO A 294 -1.39 5.03 -12.55
CA PRO A 294 -2.57 5.10 -13.41
C PRO A 294 -3.71 5.94 -12.85
N GLU A 295 -3.84 6.06 -11.52
CA GLU A 295 -4.90 6.81 -10.83
C GLU A 295 -4.83 8.32 -11.17
N PHE A 296 -3.64 8.92 -11.00
CA PHE A 296 -3.40 10.31 -11.38
C PHE A 296 -3.23 10.48 -12.89
N GLY A 297 -2.48 9.60 -13.55
CA GLY A 297 -2.24 9.67 -15.00
C GLY A 297 -3.53 9.62 -15.83
N GLY A 298 -4.43 8.69 -15.49
CA GLY A 298 -5.72 8.55 -16.15
C GLY A 298 -6.67 9.73 -15.94
N SER A 299 -6.60 10.39 -14.78
CA SER A 299 -7.41 11.56 -14.45
C SER A 299 -6.88 12.82 -15.14
N ILE A 300 -5.57 13.08 -15.05
CA ILE A 300 -4.90 14.23 -15.67
C ILE A 300 -5.00 14.15 -17.20
N GLY A 301 -4.76 12.97 -17.78
CA GLY A 301 -4.79 12.78 -19.24
C GLY A 301 -6.16 13.10 -19.86
N LEU A 302 -7.26 12.72 -19.20
CA LEU A 302 -8.61 12.96 -19.70
C LEU A 302 -8.95 14.46 -19.64
N ILE A 303 -8.70 15.12 -18.50
CA ILE A 303 -8.95 16.56 -18.34
C ILE A 303 -8.07 17.39 -19.28
N PHE A 304 -6.79 17.04 -19.44
CA PHE A 304 -5.87 17.75 -20.34
C PHE A 304 -6.22 17.54 -21.83
N ALA A 305 -6.70 16.37 -22.23
CA ALA A 305 -7.24 16.15 -23.58
C ALA A 305 -8.47 17.04 -23.83
N PHE A 306 -9.39 17.11 -22.88
CA PHE A 306 -10.57 17.97 -22.98
C PHE A 306 -10.22 19.47 -23.03
N ALA A 307 -9.34 19.94 -22.14
CA ALA A 307 -8.87 21.32 -22.11
C ALA A 307 -8.27 21.76 -23.47
N ASN A 308 -7.42 20.91 -24.06
CA ASN A 308 -6.85 21.16 -25.39
C ASN A 308 -7.92 21.15 -26.50
N ALA A 309 -8.94 20.28 -26.42
CA ALA A 309 -10.04 20.24 -27.39
C ALA A 309 -10.89 21.52 -27.38
N VAL A 310 -11.18 22.08 -26.19
CA VAL A 310 -11.88 23.37 -26.07
C VAL A 310 -10.96 24.53 -26.49
N ALA A 311 -9.65 24.44 -26.23
CA ALA A 311 -8.69 25.48 -26.64
C ALA A 311 -8.65 25.69 -28.16
N VAL A 312 -8.79 24.63 -28.98
CA VAL A 312 -8.92 24.75 -30.45
C VAL A 312 -10.04 25.72 -30.83
N ALA A 313 -11.19 25.65 -30.15
CA ALA A 313 -12.33 26.54 -30.43
C ALA A 313 -12.01 28.01 -30.14
N MET A 314 -11.34 28.32 -29.02
CA MET A 314 -10.93 29.68 -28.68
C MET A 314 -9.93 30.26 -29.70
N TYR A 315 -8.93 29.48 -30.12
CA TYR A 315 -7.96 29.92 -31.12
C TYR A 315 -8.62 30.16 -32.49
N VAL A 316 -9.57 29.32 -32.90
CA VAL A 316 -10.31 29.47 -34.15
C VAL A 316 -11.33 30.61 -34.10
N VAL A 317 -12.01 30.83 -32.96
CA VAL A 317 -12.92 31.97 -32.78
C VAL A 317 -12.15 33.29 -32.83
N GLY A 318 -10.97 33.39 -32.19
CA GLY A 318 -10.13 34.59 -32.25
C GLY A 318 -9.58 34.91 -33.65
N PHE A 319 -9.27 33.87 -34.43
CA PHE A 319 -8.97 34.02 -35.85
C PHE A 319 -10.18 34.56 -36.62
N ALA A 320 -11.35 33.96 -36.45
CA ALA A 320 -12.58 34.36 -37.14
C ALA A 320 -13.04 35.77 -36.76
N GLU A 321 -12.91 36.18 -35.50
CA GLU A 321 -13.16 37.54 -35.01
C GLU A 321 -12.31 38.56 -35.80
N THR A 322 -10.99 38.33 -35.89
CA THR A 322 -10.06 39.17 -36.66
C THR A 322 -10.42 39.23 -38.16
N VAL A 323 -10.77 38.09 -38.76
CA VAL A 323 -11.15 38.05 -40.18
C VAL A 323 -12.45 38.81 -40.43
N VAL A 324 -13.44 38.69 -39.56
CA VAL A 324 -14.71 39.43 -39.67
C VAL A 324 -14.51 40.94 -39.48
N GLU A 325 -13.65 41.37 -38.54
CA GLU A 325 -13.28 42.79 -38.41
C GLU A 325 -12.63 43.34 -39.68
N ILE A 326 -11.85 42.53 -40.40
CA ILE A 326 -11.29 42.92 -41.72
C ILE A 326 -12.38 42.99 -42.79
N LEU A 327 -13.35 42.08 -42.81
CA LEU A 327 -14.51 42.16 -43.72
C LEU A 327 -15.34 43.42 -43.45
N VAL A 328 -15.63 43.73 -42.18
CA VAL A 328 -16.36 44.95 -41.77
C VAL A 328 -15.59 46.21 -42.20
N ASN A 329 -14.27 46.26 -42.03
CA ASN A 329 -13.43 47.39 -42.46
C ASN A 329 -13.30 47.55 -43.98
N ASN A 330 -13.85 46.63 -44.79
CA ASN A 330 -13.91 46.70 -46.26
C ASN A 330 -15.35 46.62 -46.80
N ASP A 331 -16.37 46.88 -45.97
CA ASP A 331 -17.80 46.80 -46.30
C ASP A 331 -18.25 45.46 -46.92
N ALA A 332 -17.54 44.36 -46.60
CA ALA A 332 -17.69 43.04 -47.20
C ALA A 332 -18.38 42.01 -46.27
N VAL A 333 -19.34 42.46 -45.47
CA VAL A 333 -20.10 41.62 -44.52
C VAL A 333 -21.01 40.64 -45.26
N MET A 334 -21.08 39.38 -44.81
CA MET A 334 -21.86 38.34 -45.49
C MET A 334 -23.25 38.15 -44.86
N THR A 335 -23.34 38.15 -43.53
CA THR A 335 -24.60 38.06 -42.79
C THR A 335 -24.62 39.02 -41.59
N ASP A 336 -24.51 38.53 -40.36
CA ASP A 336 -24.31 39.30 -39.14
C ASP A 336 -22.91 39.02 -38.60
N GLN A 337 -22.26 40.00 -37.95
CA GLN A 337 -20.90 39.85 -37.39
C GLN A 337 -20.72 38.54 -36.57
N LEU A 338 -21.69 38.19 -35.72
CA LEU A 338 -21.65 36.98 -34.88
C LEU A 338 -21.89 35.69 -35.67
N ASN A 339 -22.66 35.75 -36.76
CA ASN A 339 -22.90 34.60 -37.64
C ASN A 339 -21.74 34.38 -38.62
N ASP A 340 -21.11 35.44 -39.12
CA ASP A 340 -19.91 35.38 -39.95
C ASP A 340 -18.74 34.76 -39.17
N ILE A 341 -18.59 35.06 -37.86
CA ILE A 341 -17.62 34.40 -36.97
C ILE A 341 -17.87 32.87 -36.92
N ARG A 342 -19.12 32.42 -36.86
CA ARG A 342 -19.47 30.98 -36.87
C ARG A 342 -19.11 30.33 -38.20
N ILE A 343 -19.42 30.99 -39.31
CA ILE A 343 -19.17 30.49 -40.67
C ILE A 343 -17.67 30.36 -40.92
N ILE A 344 -16.91 31.44 -40.70
CA ILE A 344 -15.45 31.47 -40.89
C ILE A 344 -14.75 30.52 -39.91
N GLY A 345 -15.19 30.46 -38.65
CA GLY A 345 -14.67 29.50 -37.67
C GLY A 345 -14.89 28.04 -38.10
N THR A 346 -16.08 27.71 -38.61
CA THR A 346 -16.43 26.36 -39.10
C THR A 346 -15.60 25.97 -40.33
N ILE A 347 -15.42 26.88 -41.30
CA ILE A 347 -14.56 26.65 -42.47
C ILE A 347 -13.10 26.44 -42.02
N THR A 348 -12.62 27.27 -41.10
CA THR A 348 -11.23 27.22 -40.60
C THR A 348 -10.92 25.90 -39.90
N ILE A 349 -11.79 25.42 -39.01
CA ILE A 349 -11.55 24.14 -38.31
C ILE A 349 -11.60 22.93 -39.25
N ILE A 350 -12.43 22.96 -40.31
CA ILE A 350 -12.43 21.92 -41.35
C ILE A 350 -11.08 21.89 -42.10
N ILE A 351 -10.54 23.06 -42.45
CA ILE A 351 -9.22 23.17 -43.11
C ILE A 351 -8.10 22.68 -42.17
N LEU A 352 -8.09 23.11 -40.91
CA LEU A 352 -7.10 22.67 -39.92
C LEU A 352 -7.16 21.15 -39.65
N LEU A 353 -8.36 20.56 -39.63
CA LEU A 353 -8.53 19.12 -39.54
C LEU A 353 -7.90 18.42 -40.75
N GLY A 354 -8.14 18.91 -41.97
CA GLY A 354 -7.50 18.41 -43.19
C GLY A 354 -5.97 18.43 -43.12
N ILE A 355 -5.39 19.55 -42.65
CA ILE A 355 -3.94 19.70 -42.45
C ILE A 355 -3.42 18.69 -41.41
N SER A 356 -4.11 18.53 -40.27
CA SER A 356 -3.68 17.59 -39.22
C SER A 356 -3.70 16.12 -39.66
N VAL A 357 -4.63 15.74 -40.54
CA VAL A 357 -4.72 14.38 -41.10
C VAL A 357 -3.71 14.15 -42.23
N ALA A 358 -3.25 15.21 -42.93
CA ALA A 358 -2.25 15.10 -44.00
C ALA A 358 -0.82 14.77 -43.50
N GLY A 359 -0.49 15.08 -42.24
CA GLY A 359 0.68 14.52 -41.54
C GLY A 359 1.63 15.53 -40.87
N MET A 360 2.18 15.14 -39.71
CA MET A 360 2.98 16.01 -38.82
C MET A 360 4.25 16.63 -39.43
N GLU A 361 4.82 16.06 -40.51
CA GLU A 361 6.05 16.61 -41.09
C GLU A 361 5.86 18.03 -41.67
N TRP A 362 4.65 18.37 -42.10
CA TRP A 362 4.31 19.71 -42.59
C TRP A 362 4.06 20.68 -41.43
N GLU A 363 3.39 20.24 -40.36
CA GLU A 363 3.17 20.98 -39.11
C GLU A 363 4.49 21.49 -38.52
N ALA A 364 5.48 20.60 -38.35
CA ALA A 364 6.77 20.93 -37.75
C ALA A 364 7.66 21.85 -38.61
N LYS A 365 7.40 21.94 -39.93
CA LYS A 365 8.04 22.90 -40.84
C LYS A 365 7.31 24.26 -40.79
N ALA A 366 5.98 24.24 -40.84
CA ALA A 366 5.15 25.44 -40.80
C ALA A 366 5.34 26.26 -39.51
N GLN A 367 5.39 25.61 -38.34
CA GLN A 367 5.58 26.26 -37.04
C GLN A 367 6.79 27.21 -36.98
N ILE A 368 7.88 26.90 -37.70
CA ILE A 368 9.09 27.72 -37.72
C ILE A 368 8.86 29.02 -38.51
N ILE A 369 8.15 28.93 -39.63
CA ILE A 369 7.77 30.09 -40.46
C ILE A 369 6.80 30.98 -39.67
N LEU A 370 5.82 30.36 -39.02
CA LEU A 370 4.84 31.04 -38.17
C LEU A 370 5.51 31.78 -37.00
N LEU A 371 6.51 31.17 -36.34
CA LEU A 371 7.29 31.86 -35.30
C LEU A 371 7.96 33.13 -35.81
N VAL A 372 8.56 33.11 -37.02
CA VAL A 372 9.25 34.29 -37.57
C VAL A 372 8.25 35.43 -37.85
N VAL A 373 7.06 35.12 -38.36
CA VAL A 373 5.96 36.11 -38.56
C VAL A 373 5.44 36.66 -37.23
N LEU A 374 5.33 35.81 -36.21
CA LEU A 374 4.87 36.21 -34.88
C LEU A 374 5.88 37.13 -34.17
N VAL A 375 7.17 36.78 -34.22
CA VAL A 375 8.24 37.58 -33.63
C VAL A 375 8.40 38.92 -34.36
N SER A 376 8.30 38.96 -35.69
CA SER A 376 8.36 40.23 -36.43
C SER A 376 7.14 41.13 -36.16
N ALA A 377 5.95 40.56 -35.93
CA ALA A 377 4.78 41.31 -35.48
C ALA A 377 4.98 41.94 -34.09
N ILE A 378 5.55 41.22 -33.13
CA ILE A 378 5.86 41.75 -31.79
C ILE A 378 6.86 42.93 -31.90
N PHE A 379 7.92 42.81 -32.69
CA PHE A 379 8.85 43.92 -32.93
C PHE A 379 8.20 45.11 -33.68
N ASN A 380 7.33 44.87 -34.66
CA ASN A 380 6.59 45.91 -35.38
C ASN A 380 5.62 46.70 -34.48
N TYR A 381 5.03 46.05 -33.46
CA TYR A 381 4.27 46.73 -32.42
C TYR A 381 5.16 47.68 -31.59
N PHE A 382 6.25 47.17 -31.01
CA PHE A 382 7.15 47.98 -30.17
C PHE A 382 7.87 49.09 -30.94
N ILE A 383 8.22 48.89 -32.22
CA ILE A 383 8.78 49.97 -33.05
C ILE A 383 7.71 51.03 -33.36
N GLY A 384 6.45 50.61 -33.57
CA GLY A 384 5.33 51.52 -33.81
C GLY A 384 4.99 52.42 -32.63
N SER A 385 5.04 51.90 -31.39
CA SER A 385 4.72 52.68 -30.18
C SER A 385 5.66 53.86 -29.92
N PHE A 386 6.90 53.83 -30.43
CA PHE A 386 7.84 54.94 -30.38
C PHE A 386 7.64 56.01 -31.48
N ILE A 387 6.75 55.78 -32.45
CA ILE A 387 6.55 56.67 -33.60
C ILE A 387 5.13 57.28 -33.54
N PRO A 388 4.93 58.44 -32.88
CA PRO A 388 3.66 59.15 -32.90
C PRO A 388 3.37 59.69 -34.32
N ILE A 389 2.12 59.53 -34.77
CA ILE A 389 1.67 59.94 -36.11
C ILE A 389 0.32 60.62 -35.98
N LYS A 390 0.22 61.88 -36.44
CA LYS A 390 -1.00 62.71 -36.29
C LYS A 390 -2.29 62.08 -36.81
N SER A 391 -2.20 61.25 -37.85
CA SER A 391 -3.35 60.51 -38.39
C SER A 391 -3.95 59.49 -37.42
N LYS A 392 -3.24 59.12 -36.34
CA LYS A 392 -3.68 58.15 -35.31
C LYS A 392 -4.16 58.82 -34.01
N GLU A 393 -3.92 60.13 -33.83
CA GLU A 393 -4.28 60.90 -32.62
C GLU A 393 -5.81 60.85 -32.33
N PRO A 394 -6.74 61.04 -33.30
CA PRO A 394 -8.19 60.96 -33.04
C PRO A 394 -8.68 59.58 -32.59
N ALA A 395 -7.93 58.51 -32.89
CA ALA A 395 -8.23 57.14 -32.48
C ALA A 395 -7.61 56.79 -31.10
N GLY A 396 -6.97 57.76 -30.44
CA GLY A 396 -6.51 57.66 -29.05
C GLY A 396 -5.02 57.36 -28.87
N PHE A 397 -4.21 57.27 -29.93
CA PHE A 397 -2.77 57.01 -29.82
C PHE A 397 -1.94 58.31 -29.90
N PHE A 398 -1.23 58.62 -28.82
CA PHE A 398 -0.44 59.85 -28.67
C PHE A 398 1.07 59.60 -28.47
N GLY A 399 1.50 58.33 -28.45
CA GLY A 399 2.85 57.95 -28.06
C GLY A 399 3.06 57.98 -26.54
N TYR A 400 4.28 57.68 -26.08
CA TYR A 400 4.61 57.57 -24.66
C TYR A 400 4.50 58.93 -23.93
N ASP A 401 3.52 59.08 -23.04
CA ASP A 401 3.40 60.24 -22.14
C ASP A 401 3.20 59.83 -20.66
N ALA A 402 3.79 60.62 -19.76
CA ALA A 402 3.72 60.41 -18.32
C ALA A 402 2.33 60.69 -17.73
N SER A 403 1.56 61.64 -18.28
CA SER A 403 0.21 61.93 -17.78
C SER A 403 -0.84 60.93 -18.29
N LEU A 404 -0.67 60.44 -19.52
CA LEU A 404 -1.44 59.31 -20.06
C LEU A 404 -1.19 58.02 -19.26
N MET A 405 0.08 57.71 -18.96
CA MET A 405 0.45 56.58 -18.09
C MET A 405 -0.17 56.72 -16.68
N TRP A 406 -0.27 57.94 -16.15
CA TRP A 406 -0.87 58.19 -14.83
C TRP A 406 -2.40 57.98 -14.83
N GLU A 407 -3.12 58.46 -15.85
CA GLU A 407 -4.57 58.24 -15.99
C GLU A 407 -4.91 56.74 -16.14
N ASN A 408 -4.03 55.97 -16.79
CA ASN A 408 -4.20 54.52 -17.00
C ASN A 408 -3.61 53.64 -15.86
N MET A 409 -3.07 54.20 -14.77
CA MET A 409 -2.51 53.38 -13.68
C MET A 409 -3.57 52.62 -12.87
N GLY A 410 -4.68 53.28 -12.53
CA GLY A 410 -5.80 52.69 -11.77
C GLY A 410 -6.84 52.01 -12.66
N PRO A 411 -7.68 51.11 -12.11
CA PRO A 411 -8.74 50.41 -12.85
C PRO A 411 -9.94 51.30 -13.25
N ASP A 412 -10.62 50.90 -14.33
CA ASP A 412 -11.93 51.41 -14.78
C ASP A 412 -12.76 50.18 -15.25
N PHE A 413 -13.22 49.37 -14.29
CA PHE A 413 -13.94 48.12 -14.59
C PHE A 413 -15.36 48.40 -15.09
N ARG A 414 -15.62 48.12 -16.37
CA ARG A 414 -16.93 48.23 -17.02
C ARG A 414 -17.51 46.84 -17.24
N GLU A 415 -18.62 46.55 -16.55
CA GLU A 415 -19.34 45.26 -16.49
C GLU A 415 -18.55 44.03 -15.99
N GLU A 416 -17.22 44.12 -15.93
CA GLU A 416 -16.29 43.05 -15.58
C GLU A 416 -15.74 43.17 -14.15
N THR A 417 -15.00 42.15 -13.70
CA THR A 417 -14.30 42.15 -12.41
C THR A 417 -12.86 41.66 -12.54
N PHE A 418 -11.99 41.97 -11.57
CA PHE A 418 -10.58 41.54 -11.56
C PHE A 418 -10.39 40.04 -11.87
N PHE A 419 -11.21 39.16 -11.27
CA PHE A 419 -11.11 37.72 -11.51
C PHE A 419 -11.74 37.25 -12.83
N SER A 420 -12.71 37.98 -13.38
CA SER A 420 -13.20 37.74 -14.75
C SER A 420 -12.14 38.13 -15.80
N VAL A 421 -11.53 39.31 -15.65
CA VAL A 421 -10.41 39.76 -16.49
C VAL A 421 -9.21 38.80 -16.37
N PHE A 422 -8.90 38.29 -15.17
CA PHE A 422 -7.93 37.21 -14.99
C PHE A 422 -8.35 35.92 -15.72
N ALA A 423 -9.62 35.51 -15.65
CA ALA A 423 -10.12 34.30 -16.32
C ALA A 423 -10.06 34.39 -17.85
N ILE A 424 -10.17 35.61 -18.40
CA ILE A 424 -9.99 35.91 -19.83
C ILE A 424 -8.49 35.96 -20.20
N PHE A 425 -7.62 36.47 -19.32
CA PHE A 425 -6.17 36.49 -19.54
C PHE A 425 -5.51 35.10 -19.42
N PHE A 426 -5.88 34.29 -18.43
CA PHE A 426 -5.16 33.07 -18.06
C PHE A 426 -4.88 32.07 -19.21
N PRO A 427 -5.73 31.88 -20.24
CA PRO A 427 -5.40 31.03 -21.38
C PRO A 427 -4.10 31.46 -22.11
N ALA A 428 -3.77 32.75 -22.08
CA ALA A 428 -2.52 33.33 -22.60
C ALA A 428 -1.25 32.90 -21.84
N ALA A 429 -1.39 32.28 -20.67
CA ALA A 429 -0.28 31.69 -19.92
C ALA A 429 -0.26 30.15 -20.01
N THR A 430 -1.26 29.53 -20.64
CA THR A 430 -1.33 28.06 -20.82
C THR A 430 -0.37 27.58 -21.92
N GLY A 431 -0.43 26.30 -22.30
CA GLY A 431 0.44 25.76 -23.35
C GLY A 431 1.84 25.33 -22.90
N ILE A 432 2.22 25.54 -21.63
CA ILE A 432 3.55 25.18 -21.07
C ILE A 432 3.96 23.70 -21.24
N LEU A 433 2.99 22.81 -21.44
CA LEU A 433 3.17 21.37 -21.67
C LEU A 433 3.48 21.01 -23.14
N ALA A 434 3.47 21.97 -24.07
CA ALA A 434 3.69 21.74 -25.51
C ALA A 434 5.00 21.01 -25.82
N GLY A 435 6.09 21.36 -25.13
CA GLY A 435 7.37 20.67 -25.27
C GLY A 435 7.39 19.23 -24.70
N THR A 436 6.55 18.94 -23.70
CA THR A 436 6.44 17.58 -23.12
C THR A 436 5.65 16.62 -24.01
N ASN A 437 4.75 17.15 -24.85
CA ASN A 437 3.96 16.34 -25.80
C ASN A 437 4.83 15.58 -26.82
N ILE A 438 6.03 16.05 -27.14
CA ILE A 438 6.98 15.38 -28.06
C ILE A 438 8.21 14.82 -27.33
N SER A 439 8.07 14.39 -26.07
CA SER A 439 9.16 13.83 -25.26
C SER A 439 9.91 12.66 -25.90
N GLY A 440 9.32 11.94 -26.86
CA GLY A 440 10.01 10.88 -27.62
C GLY A 440 10.97 11.39 -28.70
N ASP A 441 10.66 12.54 -29.29
CA ASP A 441 11.36 13.11 -30.44
C ASP A 441 12.55 14.01 -30.01
N LEU A 442 12.71 14.26 -28.70
CA LEU A 442 13.81 15.03 -28.13
C LEU A 442 15.09 14.20 -28.00
N ALA A 443 16.24 14.84 -28.18
CA ALA A 443 17.56 14.22 -28.04
C ALA A 443 17.79 13.72 -26.60
N ASP A 444 17.65 14.64 -25.65
CA ASP A 444 17.66 14.41 -24.20
C ASP A 444 16.43 15.11 -23.60
N PRO A 445 15.37 14.36 -23.21
CA PRO A 445 14.18 14.96 -22.61
C PRO A 445 14.41 15.53 -21.20
N GLN A 446 15.29 14.92 -20.40
CA GLN A 446 15.53 15.29 -19.00
C GLN A 446 16.17 16.68 -18.89
N MET A 447 17.12 17.00 -19.78
CA MET A 447 17.74 18.32 -19.85
C MET A 447 16.91 19.32 -20.65
N ALA A 448 16.27 18.88 -21.75
CA ALA A 448 15.56 19.77 -22.66
C ALA A 448 14.26 20.35 -22.08
N ILE A 449 13.45 19.54 -21.39
CA ILE A 449 12.13 19.96 -20.91
C ILE A 449 12.25 21.08 -19.86
N PRO A 450 13.03 20.95 -18.78
CA PRO A 450 13.11 22.01 -17.76
C PRO A 450 13.66 23.33 -18.31
N LYS A 451 14.72 23.28 -19.14
CA LYS A 451 15.31 24.50 -19.72
C LYS A 451 14.37 25.18 -20.71
N GLY A 452 13.76 24.42 -21.62
CA GLY A 452 12.90 24.99 -22.65
C GLY A 452 11.58 25.55 -22.08
N THR A 453 10.92 24.83 -21.17
CA THR A 453 9.64 25.29 -20.60
C THR A 453 9.81 26.47 -19.65
N LEU A 454 10.78 26.44 -18.72
CA LEU A 454 10.97 27.55 -17.78
C LEU A 454 11.47 28.83 -18.47
N LEU A 455 12.36 28.71 -19.47
CA LEU A 455 12.79 29.86 -20.26
C LEU A 455 11.67 30.42 -21.15
N ALA A 456 10.79 29.57 -21.70
CA ALA A 456 9.62 30.01 -22.43
C ALA A 456 8.69 30.87 -21.55
N ILE A 457 8.32 30.38 -20.35
CA ILE A 457 7.46 31.10 -19.39
C ILE A 457 8.06 32.46 -19.02
N LEU A 458 9.38 32.53 -18.81
CA LEU A 458 10.06 33.78 -18.49
C LEU A 458 10.02 34.78 -19.66
N ILE A 459 10.35 34.34 -20.87
CA ILE A 459 10.36 35.20 -22.07
C ILE A 459 8.94 35.71 -22.37
N THR A 460 7.92 34.84 -22.33
CA THR A 460 6.54 35.24 -22.62
C THR A 460 6.00 36.17 -21.55
N GLY A 461 6.27 35.90 -20.26
CA GLY A 461 5.89 36.78 -19.15
C GLY A 461 6.48 38.19 -19.25
N ILE A 462 7.77 38.30 -19.62
CA ILE A 462 8.43 39.60 -19.85
C ILE A 462 7.77 40.34 -21.03
N VAL A 463 7.44 39.64 -22.12
CA VAL A 463 6.76 40.25 -23.28
C VAL A 463 5.35 40.72 -22.92
N TYR A 464 4.58 39.93 -22.14
CA TYR A 464 3.25 40.37 -21.67
C TYR A 464 3.33 41.61 -20.77
N LEU A 465 4.29 41.67 -19.83
CA LEU A 465 4.50 42.86 -19.00
C LEU A 465 4.90 44.08 -19.85
N GLY A 466 5.81 43.89 -20.82
CA GLY A 466 6.25 44.95 -21.74
C GLY A 466 5.11 45.50 -22.60
N VAL A 467 4.25 44.63 -23.16
CA VAL A 467 3.08 45.04 -23.93
C VAL A 467 2.05 45.75 -23.03
N ALA A 468 1.82 45.27 -21.81
CA ALA A 468 0.85 45.87 -20.89
C ALA A 468 1.22 47.31 -20.50
N VAL A 469 2.47 47.51 -20.06
CA VAL A 469 2.98 48.86 -19.72
C VAL A 469 3.00 49.74 -20.97
N SER A 470 3.48 49.21 -22.11
CA SER A 470 3.50 49.93 -23.38
C SER A 470 2.12 50.46 -23.74
N ALA A 471 1.11 49.60 -23.85
CA ALA A 471 -0.24 49.98 -24.28
C ALA A 471 -0.88 51.01 -23.35
N GLY A 472 -0.78 50.82 -22.03
CA GLY A 472 -1.32 51.77 -21.05
C GLY A 472 -0.58 53.11 -21.02
N SER A 473 0.65 53.19 -21.50
CA SER A 473 1.43 54.43 -21.53
C SER A 473 1.30 55.25 -22.82
N CYS A 474 0.65 54.71 -23.87
CA CYS A 474 0.59 55.36 -25.19
C CYS A 474 -0.80 55.46 -25.85
N ILE A 475 -1.85 54.86 -25.28
CA ILE A 475 -3.23 54.91 -25.80
C ILE A 475 -4.22 55.35 -24.70
N LEU A 476 -5.20 56.19 -25.06
CA LEU A 476 -6.34 56.55 -24.19
C LEU A 476 -7.35 55.41 -23.99
N ARG A 477 -8.07 55.45 -22.87
CA ARG A 477 -9.18 54.52 -22.57
C ARG A 477 -10.31 54.56 -23.59
N ASP A 478 -10.71 55.76 -23.99
CA ASP A 478 -11.83 56.04 -24.88
C ASP A 478 -11.40 57.04 -25.96
N ALA A 479 -11.80 56.82 -27.21
CA ALA A 479 -11.60 57.77 -28.31
C ALA A 479 -12.73 57.66 -29.34
N SER A 480 -13.07 58.79 -29.98
CA SER A 480 -14.16 58.86 -30.96
C SER A 480 -13.74 58.46 -32.39
N GLY A 481 -12.46 58.67 -32.74
CA GLY A 481 -11.97 58.58 -34.13
C GLY A 481 -12.24 59.84 -34.97
N ASN A 482 -12.86 60.88 -34.41
CA ASN A 482 -13.29 62.05 -35.16
C ASN A 482 -12.27 63.21 -35.09
N MET A 483 -11.86 63.71 -36.26
CA MET A 483 -10.94 64.87 -36.36
C MET A 483 -11.55 66.17 -35.84
N ASN A 484 -12.89 66.29 -35.79
CA ASN A 484 -13.58 67.52 -35.42
C ASN A 484 -13.69 67.74 -33.90
N ASP A 485 -13.32 66.76 -33.07
CA ASP A 485 -13.43 66.82 -31.61
C ASP A 485 -12.24 67.57 -30.96
N THR A 486 -11.76 68.63 -31.62
CA THR A 486 -10.58 69.41 -31.22
C THR A 486 -10.95 70.69 -30.46
N ILE A 487 -10.25 70.95 -29.36
CA ILE A 487 -10.54 72.02 -28.42
C ILE A 487 -9.94 73.35 -28.94
N SER A 488 -10.75 74.42 -28.96
CA SER A 488 -10.24 75.76 -29.26
C SER A 488 -9.36 76.31 -28.12
N SER A 489 -8.31 77.07 -28.45
CA SER A 489 -7.19 77.41 -27.55
C SER A 489 -7.55 78.16 -26.25
N GLN A 490 -8.79 78.63 -26.09
CA GLN A 490 -9.25 79.32 -24.88
C GLN A 490 -9.68 78.37 -23.74
N PHE A 491 -9.77 77.06 -23.96
CA PHE A 491 -10.26 76.10 -22.94
C PHE A 491 -9.18 75.30 -22.19
N MET A 492 -7.90 75.47 -22.53
CA MET A 492 -6.81 74.64 -21.96
C MET A 492 -6.51 74.88 -20.47
N GLU A 493 -6.98 75.99 -19.87
CA GLU A 493 -6.62 76.35 -18.49
C GLU A 493 -7.34 75.52 -17.40
N ASN A 494 -8.51 74.94 -17.70
CA ASN A 494 -9.30 74.12 -16.76
C ASN A 494 -9.35 72.64 -17.18
N CYS A 495 -8.18 72.10 -17.56
CA CYS A 495 -8.03 70.80 -18.21
C CYS A 495 -7.69 69.66 -17.22
N SER A 496 -8.64 68.77 -16.93
CA SER A 496 -8.48 67.70 -15.92
C SER A 496 -8.12 66.30 -16.47
N THR A 497 -8.33 66.04 -17.76
CA THR A 497 -8.05 64.75 -18.42
C THR A 497 -6.83 64.83 -19.35
N ALA A 498 -6.13 63.72 -19.57
CA ALA A 498 -4.96 63.68 -20.44
C ALA A 498 -5.30 64.04 -21.90
N ALA A 499 -6.45 63.57 -22.42
CA ALA A 499 -6.92 63.86 -23.77
C ALA A 499 -6.95 65.37 -24.09
N CYS A 500 -7.45 66.17 -23.15
CA CYS A 500 -7.58 67.61 -23.30
C CYS A 500 -6.21 68.32 -23.36
N LYS A 501 -5.14 67.77 -22.75
CA LYS A 501 -3.78 68.31 -22.88
C LYS A 501 -3.21 68.16 -24.29
N PHE A 502 -3.67 67.15 -25.04
CA PHE A 502 -3.35 66.95 -26.44
C PHE A 502 -4.30 67.70 -27.39
N GLY A 503 -5.23 68.50 -26.85
CA GLY A 503 -6.16 69.32 -27.63
C GLY A 503 -7.43 68.62 -28.11
N TYR A 504 -7.78 67.45 -27.55
CA TYR A 504 -8.98 66.68 -27.91
C TYR A 504 -9.96 66.56 -26.74
N ASP A 505 -11.27 66.65 -27.01
CA ASP A 505 -12.33 66.38 -26.03
C ASP A 505 -13.18 65.17 -26.43
N PHE A 506 -12.97 64.04 -25.75
CA PHE A 506 -13.75 62.82 -25.90
C PHE A 506 -14.84 62.65 -24.80
N SER A 507 -15.18 63.70 -24.05
CA SER A 507 -16.17 63.64 -22.97
C SER A 507 -17.58 63.29 -23.45
N THR A 508 -17.99 63.84 -24.60
CA THR A 508 -19.26 63.55 -25.29
C THR A 508 -19.38 62.05 -25.58
N CYS A 509 -18.37 61.51 -26.28
CA CYS A 509 -18.19 60.10 -26.60
C CYS A 509 -18.35 59.20 -25.36
N LYS A 510 -17.65 59.53 -24.27
CA LYS A 510 -17.69 58.79 -23.00
C LYS A 510 -19.06 58.84 -22.31
N SER A 511 -19.72 60.00 -22.31
CA SER A 511 -21.05 60.15 -21.68
C SER A 511 -22.18 59.37 -22.36
N GLN A 512 -22.01 59.00 -23.63
CA GLN A 512 -23.01 58.24 -24.40
C GLN A 512 -22.69 56.74 -24.54
N ASN A 513 -21.55 56.28 -23.98
CA ASN A 513 -20.99 54.94 -24.25
C ASN A 513 -20.88 54.63 -25.76
N ALA A 514 -20.67 55.65 -26.59
CA ALA A 514 -20.72 55.56 -28.06
C ALA A 514 -19.32 55.53 -28.71
N CYS A 515 -18.26 55.31 -27.93
CA CYS A 515 -16.89 55.34 -28.42
C CYS A 515 -16.54 54.10 -29.24
N ARG A 516 -15.93 54.33 -30.40
CA ARG A 516 -15.51 53.28 -31.35
C ARG A 516 -14.05 52.87 -31.20
N TYR A 517 -13.23 53.71 -30.55
CA TYR A 517 -11.78 53.51 -30.40
C TYR A 517 -11.33 53.71 -28.94
N GLY A 518 -10.02 53.57 -28.70
CA GLY A 518 -9.43 53.52 -27.36
C GLY A 518 -9.43 52.13 -26.74
N LEU A 519 -8.67 51.96 -25.65
CA LEU A 519 -8.36 50.66 -25.02
C LEU A 519 -9.60 49.82 -24.66
N HIS A 520 -10.75 50.41 -24.32
CA HIS A 520 -11.95 49.65 -23.97
C HIS A 520 -12.75 49.13 -25.17
N ASN A 521 -12.71 49.83 -26.31
CA ASN A 521 -13.75 49.73 -27.33
C ASN A 521 -13.26 49.10 -28.64
N ASP A 522 -11.96 49.23 -28.95
CA ASP A 522 -11.32 48.62 -30.12
C ASP A 522 -10.34 47.50 -29.71
N PHE A 523 -10.60 46.29 -30.18
CA PHE A 523 -9.74 45.11 -29.94
C PHE A 523 -8.51 45.05 -30.85
N GLN A 524 -8.49 45.81 -31.94
CA GLN A 524 -7.39 45.88 -32.92
C GLN A 524 -6.44 47.07 -32.69
N VAL A 525 -6.53 47.75 -31.53
CA VAL A 525 -5.65 48.86 -31.10
C VAL A 525 -4.15 48.54 -31.27
N MET A 526 -3.72 47.28 -31.11
CA MET A 526 -2.31 46.90 -31.32
C MET A 526 -1.89 46.92 -32.80
N SER A 527 -2.82 46.69 -33.73
CA SER A 527 -2.62 46.94 -35.16
C SER A 527 -2.51 48.44 -35.43
N LEU A 528 -3.39 49.25 -34.81
CA LEU A 528 -3.39 50.71 -34.94
C LEU A 528 -2.09 51.36 -34.45
N VAL A 529 -1.54 50.94 -33.31
CA VAL A 529 -0.26 51.47 -32.79
C VAL A 529 0.93 51.11 -33.68
N SER A 530 0.95 49.90 -34.26
CA SER A 530 2.11 49.38 -34.98
C SER A 530 2.59 50.24 -36.16
N GLY A 531 3.86 50.06 -36.55
CA GLY A 531 4.45 50.76 -37.70
C GLY A 531 3.75 50.39 -39.01
N PHE A 532 3.40 49.12 -39.18
CA PHE A 532 2.65 48.61 -40.33
C PHE A 532 1.60 47.57 -39.90
N GLY A 533 0.33 47.99 -39.86
CA GLY A 533 -0.81 47.19 -39.36
C GLY A 533 -0.95 45.78 -39.95
N PRO A 534 -0.84 45.57 -41.28
CA PRO A 534 -0.99 44.22 -41.87
C PRO A 534 0.02 43.18 -41.38
N VAL A 535 1.18 43.59 -40.85
CA VAL A 535 2.13 42.66 -40.20
C VAL A 535 1.63 42.21 -38.82
N ILE A 536 0.88 43.04 -38.08
CA ILE A 536 0.17 42.59 -36.86
C ILE A 536 -0.94 41.61 -37.24
N THR A 537 -1.73 41.89 -38.27
CA THR A 537 -2.75 40.95 -38.79
C THR A 537 -2.14 39.59 -39.16
N ALA A 538 -1.01 39.58 -39.87
CA ALA A 538 -0.27 38.34 -40.17
C ALA A 538 0.26 37.65 -38.90
N GLY A 539 0.70 38.42 -37.90
CA GLY A 539 1.11 37.92 -36.57
C GLY A 539 -0.05 37.28 -35.80
N ILE A 540 -1.25 37.87 -35.85
CA ILE A 540 -2.48 37.32 -35.26
C ILE A 540 -2.80 35.98 -35.93
N PHE A 541 -2.92 35.96 -37.26
CA PHE A 541 -3.19 34.73 -38.01
C PHE A 541 -2.16 33.63 -37.73
N SER A 542 -0.89 34.02 -37.57
CA SER A 542 0.19 33.12 -37.19
C SER A 542 -0.02 32.52 -35.80
N ALA A 543 -0.21 33.35 -34.77
CA ALA A 543 -0.48 32.92 -33.40
C ALA A 543 -1.71 32.02 -33.31
N THR A 544 -2.85 32.46 -33.86
CA THR A 544 -4.12 31.74 -33.77
C THR A 544 -4.06 30.37 -34.46
N LEU A 545 -3.55 30.30 -35.69
CA LEU A 545 -3.53 29.05 -36.47
C LEU A 545 -2.47 28.08 -35.95
N SER A 546 -1.32 28.58 -35.47
CA SER A 546 -0.28 27.73 -34.88
C SER A 546 -0.74 27.06 -33.58
N SER A 547 -1.34 27.82 -32.65
CA SER A 547 -1.87 27.28 -31.39
C SER A 547 -3.07 26.36 -31.65
N ALA A 548 -4.00 26.71 -32.55
CA ALA A 548 -5.12 25.86 -32.92
C ALA A 548 -4.65 24.49 -33.45
N LEU A 549 -3.71 24.48 -34.41
CA LEU A 549 -3.17 23.25 -35.00
C LEU A 549 -2.44 22.40 -33.96
N ALA A 550 -1.62 23.00 -33.09
CA ALA A 550 -0.89 22.28 -32.05
C ALA A 550 -1.83 21.66 -31.00
N SER A 551 -2.87 22.36 -30.58
CA SER A 551 -3.91 21.80 -29.68
C SER A 551 -4.73 20.69 -30.35
N LEU A 552 -5.05 20.84 -31.64
CA LEU A 552 -5.80 19.86 -32.45
C LEU A 552 -5.02 18.56 -32.68
N VAL A 553 -3.69 18.60 -32.72
CA VAL A 553 -2.82 17.40 -32.74
C VAL A 553 -2.56 16.85 -31.33
N SER A 554 -2.49 17.71 -30.31
CA SER A 554 -2.26 17.32 -28.90
C SER A 554 -3.42 16.47 -28.33
N ALA A 555 -4.66 16.98 -28.38
CA ALA A 555 -5.79 16.33 -27.71
C ALA A 555 -6.04 14.88 -28.17
N PRO A 556 -6.09 14.55 -29.48
CA PRO A 556 -6.26 13.19 -29.95
C PRO A 556 -5.15 12.24 -29.52
N LYS A 557 -3.90 12.71 -29.42
CA LYS A 557 -2.74 11.86 -29.11
C LYS A 557 -2.63 11.56 -27.63
N VAL A 558 -2.92 12.53 -26.76
CA VAL A 558 -3.13 12.31 -25.32
C VAL A 558 -4.28 11.31 -25.11
N PHE A 559 -5.41 11.50 -25.78
CA PHE A 559 -6.59 10.65 -25.63
C PHE A 559 -6.34 9.22 -26.16
N GLN A 560 -5.66 9.06 -27.30
CA GLN A 560 -5.31 7.74 -27.83
C GLN A 560 -4.36 6.97 -26.89
N ALA A 561 -3.36 7.65 -26.33
CA ALA A 561 -2.44 7.03 -25.37
C ALA A 561 -3.19 6.54 -24.12
N LEU A 562 -4.04 7.39 -23.54
CA LEU A 562 -4.95 7.04 -22.44
C LEU A 562 -5.82 5.81 -22.75
N CYS A 563 -6.37 5.74 -23.97
CA CYS A 563 -7.24 4.64 -24.37
C CYS A 563 -6.47 3.33 -24.63
N LYS A 564 -5.21 3.39 -25.06
CA LYS A 564 -4.34 2.20 -25.26
C LYS A 564 -4.05 1.47 -23.94
N ASP A 565 -4.01 2.18 -22.82
CA ASP A 565 -3.76 1.61 -21.49
C ASP A 565 -5.02 0.98 -20.86
N ASN A 566 -6.18 1.00 -21.54
CA ASN A 566 -7.46 0.35 -21.12
C ASN A 566 -8.00 0.73 -19.72
N ILE A 567 -7.52 1.85 -19.15
CA ILE A 567 -7.94 2.37 -17.84
C ILE A 567 -9.47 2.52 -17.79
N TYR A 568 -10.03 3.26 -18.75
CA TYR A 568 -11.47 3.42 -18.95
C TYR A 568 -11.96 2.48 -20.08
N PRO A 569 -12.72 1.42 -19.78
CA PRO A 569 -13.01 0.36 -20.75
C PRO A 569 -13.94 0.84 -21.87
N GLY A 570 -14.88 1.73 -21.57
CA GLY A 570 -15.78 2.32 -22.57
C GLY A 570 -15.09 3.20 -23.62
N LEU A 571 -13.83 3.62 -23.38
CA LEU A 571 -13.07 4.46 -24.31
C LEU A 571 -12.15 3.65 -25.25
N GLN A 572 -12.07 2.32 -25.10
CA GLN A 572 -11.20 1.45 -25.91
C GLN A 572 -11.40 1.62 -27.43
N MET A 573 -12.60 2.03 -27.88
CA MET A 573 -12.89 2.34 -29.29
C MET A 573 -11.94 3.39 -29.90
N PHE A 574 -11.41 4.31 -29.09
CA PHE A 574 -10.51 5.40 -29.51
C PHE A 574 -9.01 5.03 -29.47
N ALA A 575 -8.64 3.87 -28.91
CA ALA A 575 -7.25 3.40 -28.85
C ALA A 575 -6.67 3.06 -30.23
N LYS A 576 -7.52 2.66 -31.19
CA LYS A 576 -7.12 2.19 -32.52
C LYS A 576 -6.57 3.34 -33.38
N GLY A 577 -5.28 3.27 -33.67
CA GLY A 577 -4.63 4.08 -34.69
C GLY A 577 -4.95 3.59 -36.11
N TYR A 578 -4.79 4.48 -37.09
CA TYR A 578 -5.02 4.23 -38.50
C TYR A 578 -3.83 4.76 -39.34
N GLY A 579 -3.62 4.16 -40.53
CA GLY A 579 -2.50 4.49 -41.41
C GLY A 579 -1.13 4.05 -40.86
N LYS A 580 -0.06 4.31 -41.63
CA LYS A 580 1.31 3.86 -41.32
C LYS A 580 1.85 4.47 -40.00
N ASN A 581 1.37 5.64 -39.62
CA ASN A 581 1.85 6.40 -38.46
C ASN A 581 0.99 6.21 -37.19
N ASN A 582 0.03 5.26 -37.21
CA ASN A 582 -0.91 5.00 -36.10
C ASN A 582 -1.75 6.23 -35.65
N GLU A 583 -2.11 7.12 -36.57
CA GLU A 583 -2.82 8.37 -36.27
C GLU A 583 -4.25 8.12 -35.73
N PRO A 584 -4.70 8.81 -34.67
CA PRO A 584 -5.99 8.58 -34.02
C PRO A 584 -7.17 9.27 -34.72
N LEU A 585 -7.55 8.82 -35.92
CA LEU A 585 -8.67 9.40 -36.69
C LEU A 585 -9.96 9.59 -35.86
N ARG A 586 -10.32 8.61 -35.01
CA ARG A 586 -11.48 8.72 -34.10
C ARG A 586 -11.32 9.81 -33.03
N GLY A 587 -10.09 10.05 -32.56
CA GLY A 587 -9.76 11.12 -31.61
C GLY A 587 -9.79 12.50 -32.28
N TYR A 588 -9.32 12.62 -33.52
CA TYR A 588 -9.47 13.86 -34.32
C TYR A 588 -10.95 14.20 -34.54
N ILE A 589 -11.79 13.23 -34.90
CA ILE A 589 -13.25 13.43 -35.07
C ILE A 589 -13.91 13.86 -33.76
N LEU A 590 -13.58 13.23 -32.63
CA LEU A 590 -14.09 13.62 -31.31
C LEU A 590 -13.67 15.06 -30.93
N THR A 591 -12.40 15.39 -31.15
CA THR A 591 -11.84 16.73 -30.88
C THR A 591 -12.49 17.80 -31.76
N PHE A 592 -12.69 17.50 -33.05
CA PHE A 592 -13.44 18.35 -33.99
C PHE A 592 -14.88 18.58 -33.52
N GLY A 593 -15.60 17.53 -33.11
CA GLY A 593 -16.98 17.65 -32.61
C GLY A 593 -17.10 18.53 -31.36
N ILE A 594 -16.19 18.36 -30.39
CA ILE A 594 -16.11 19.20 -29.19
C ILE A 594 -15.81 20.66 -29.59
N ALA A 595 -14.75 20.89 -30.37
CA ALA A 595 -14.32 22.22 -30.75
C ALA A 595 -15.38 22.97 -31.59
N LEU A 596 -16.05 22.29 -32.53
CA LEU A 596 -17.15 22.86 -33.31
C LEU A 596 -18.33 23.29 -32.41
N GLY A 597 -18.67 22.49 -31.40
CA GLY A 597 -19.70 22.84 -30.41
C GLY A 597 -19.39 24.14 -29.65
N PHE A 598 -18.13 24.39 -29.31
CA PHE A 598 -17.69 25.65 -28.69
C PHE A 598 -17.56 26.81 -29.69
N ILE A 599 -17.18 26.57 -30.96
CA ILE A 599 -17.13 27.60 -32.01
C ILE A 599 -18.52 28.23 -32.23
N LEU A 600 -19.60 27.45 -32.14
CA LEU A 600 -20.98 27.94 -32.31
C LEU A 600 -21.42 28.97 -31.24
N ILE A 601 -20.71 29.07 -30.11
CA ILE A 601 -20.92 30.12 -29.10
C ILE A 601 -20.50 31.50 -29.63
N ALA A 602 -19.47 31.56 -30.49
CA ALA A 602 -19.00 32.75 -31.20
C ALA A 602 -18.62 33.98 -30.35
N LYS A 603 -18.47 33.83 -29.02
CA LYS A 603 -18.03 34.88 -28.10
C LYS A 603 -16.78 34.45 -27.33
N LEU A 604 -15.62 35.02 -27.66
CA LEU A 604 -14.32 34.65 -27.09
C LEU A 604 -14.30 34.76 -25.55
N ASN A 605 -14.83 35.86 -25.01
CA ASN A 605 -14.85 36.15 -23.56
C ASN A 605 -15.71 35.14 -22.77
N THR A 606 -16.66 34.45 -23.40
CA THR A 606 -17.45 33.39 -22.75
C THR A 606 -16.73 32.04 -22.78
N ILE A 607 -15.90 31.79 -23.79
CA ILE A 607 -15.16 30.53 -23.95
C ILE A 607 -13.89 30.52 -23.07
N ALA A 608 -13.21 31.66 -22.91
CA ALA A 608 -11.94 31.76 -22.18
C ALA A 608 -12.02 31.31 -20.69
N PRO A 609 -13.02 31.73 -19.87
CA PRO A 609 -13.13 31.26 -18.48
C PRO A 609 -13.34 29.74 -18.35
N ILE A 610 -14.02 29.12 -19.31
CA ILE A 610 -14.23 27.65 -19.35
C ILE A 610 -12.87 26.94 -19.54
N ILE A 611 -12.06 27.43 -20.49
CA ILE A 611 -10.71 26.93 -20.74
C ILE A 611 -9.81 27.09 -19.51
N SER A 612 -9.87 28.27 -18.87
CA SER A 612 -9.13 28.56 -17.64
C SER A 612 -9.47 27.59 -16.51
N ASN A 613 -10.75 27.28 -16.31
CA ASN A 613 -11.21 26.30 -15.31
C ASN A 613 -10.61 24.90 -15.56
N PHE A 614 -10.63 24.40 -16.80
CA PHE A 614 -10.07 23.07 -17.10
C PHE A 614 -8.53 23.01 -17.05
N PHE A 615 -7.82 24.07 -17.47
CA PHE A 615 -6.36 24.12 -17.32
C PHE A 615 -5.93 24.25 -15.85
N LEU A 616 -6.59 25.11 -15.05
CA LEU A 616 -6.35 25.21 -13.60
C LEU A 616 -6.58 23.86 -12.90
N ALA A 617 -7.64 23.13 -13.23
CA ALA A 617 -7.88 21.78 -12.72
C ALA A 617 -6.73 20.82 -13.10
N SER A 618 -6.25 20.84 -14.34
CA SER A 618 -5.13 20.00 -14.78
C SER A 618 -3.81 20.34 -14.06
N TYR A 619 -3.55 21.63 -13.84
CA TYR A 619 -2.34 22.11 -13.17
C TYR A 619 -2.39 21.85 -11.66
N ALA A 620 -3.56 21.99 -11.03
CA ALA A 620 -3.80 21.58 -9.65
C ALA A 620 -3.50 20.09 -9.44
N LEU A 621 -3.98 19.21 -10.34
CA LEU A 621 -3.72 17.78 -10.27
C LEU A 621 -2.25 17.42 -10.49
N ILE A 622 -1.56 18.04 -11.45
CA ILE A 622 -0.12 17.85 -11.67
C ILE A 622 0.67 18.24 -10.41
N ASN A 623 0.36 19.40 -9.83
CA ASN A 623 1.01 19.88 -8.62
C ASN A 623 0.71 19.01 -7.39
N PHE A 624 -0.55 18.59 -7.19
CA PHE A 624 -0.96 17.74 -6.07
C PHE A 624 -0.39 16.32 -6.14
N SER A 625 -0.42 15.69 -7.32
CA SER A 625 0.10 14.32 -7.51
C SER A 625 1.62 14.25 -7.29
N VAL A 626 2.36 15.27 -7.72
CA VAL A 626 3.81 15.43 -7.48
C VAL A 626 4.14 15.65 -5.99
N PHE A 627 3.30 16.39 -5.26
CA PHE A 627 3.37 16.46 -3.79
C PHE A 627 3.09 15.09 -3.15
N HIS A 628 2.02 14.40 -3.54
CA HIS A 628 1.62 13.10 -3.00
C HIS A 628 2.68 12.01 -3.24
N ALA A 629 3.28 11.95 -4.43
CA ALA A 629 4.34 11.00 -4.76
C ALA A 629 5.61 11.21 -3.91
N SER A 630 5.92 12.46 -3.56
CA SER A 630 7.00 12.83 -2.64
C SER A 630 6.67 12.46 -1.20
N LEU A 631 5.46 12.80 -0.73
CA LEU A 631 4.99 12.49 0.63
C LEU A 631 4.95 10.97 0.89
N ALA A 632 4.65 10.17 -0.13
CA ALA A 632 4.65 8.71 -0.06
C ALA A 632 6.07 8.09 -0.03
N ASN A 633 7.14 8.87 -0.17
CA ASN A 633 8.54 8.42 -0.24
C ASN A 633 8.76 7.23 -1.19
N SER A 634 8.02 7.19 -2.31
CA SER A 634 7.96 5.99 -3.15
C SER A 634 9.31 5.75 -3.85
N PRO A 635 9.89 4.52 -3.83
CA PRO A 635 11.24 4.29 -4.36
C PRO A 635 11.42 4.57 -5.86
N GLY A 636 10.33 4.66 -6.63
CA GLY A 636 10.29 5.05 -8.05
C GLY A 636 10.08 6.55 -8.30
N TRP A 637 10.04 7.37 -7.25
CA TRP A 637 9.96 8.83 -7.32
C TRP A 637 11.26 9.45 -6.77
N ARG A 638 12.18 9.81 -7.67
CA ARG A 638 13.50 10.40 -7.39
C ARG A 638 13.79 11.55 -8.37
N PRO A 639 13.06 12.68 -8.31
CA PRO A 639 13.29 13.81 -9.19
C PRO A 639 14.68 14.42 -8.94
N SER A 640 15.54 14.46 -9.95
CA SER A 640 16.89 15.05 -9.86
C SER A 640 16.92 16.57 -10.09
N PHE A 641 15.76 17.19 -10.34
CA PHE A 641 15.66 18.61 -10.64
C PHE A 641 15.91 19.51 -9.40
N LYS A 642 17.04 20.21 -9.38
CA LYS A 642 17.55 20.99 -8.23
C LYS A 642 16.61 22.05 -7.64
N TYR A 643 15.69 22.62 -8.44
CA TYR A 643 14.74 23.65 -7.97
C TYR A 643 13.36 23.07 -7.60
N TYR A 644 13.24 21.75 -7.47
CA TYR A 644 12.01 21.10 -7.00
C TYR A 644 11.86 21.19 -5.47
N SER A 645 10.63 21.39 -4.99
CA SER A 645 10.25 21.23 -3.58
C SER A 645 8.78 20.86 -3.47
N MET A 646 8.47 19.82 -2.67
CA MET A 646 7.11 19.31 -2.53
C MET A 646 6.12 20.36 -1.98
N TRP A 647 6.60 21.25 -1.11
CA TRP A 647 5.79 22.32 -0.52
C TRP A 647 5.43 23.42 -1.52
N VAL A 648 6.32 23.69 -2.49
CA VAL A 648 6.05 24.63 -3.59
C VAL A 648 4.97 24.05 -4.50
N SER A 649 5.02 22.75 -4.81
CA SER A 649 3.95 22.07 -5.54
C SER A 649 2.62 22.08 -4.75
N LEU A 650 2.62 21.83 -3.44
CA LEU A 650 1.39 21.93 -2.63
C LEU A 650 0.79 23.33 -2.67
N ALA A 651 1.61 24.37 -2.49
CA ALA A 651 1.17 25.76 -2.60
C ALA A 651 0.59 26.08 -4.00
N GLY A 652 1.21 25.57 -5.06
CA GLY A 652 0.69 25.68 -6.43
C GLY A 652 -0.65 24.97 -6.63
N ALA A 653 -0.86 23.80 -6.03
CA ALA A 653 -2.14 23.08 -6.10
C ALA A 653 -3.26 23.84 -5.38
N ILE A 654 -2.99 24.37 -4.19
CA ILE A 654 -3.92 25.19 -3.41
C ILE A 654 -4.24 26.49 -4.17
N LEU A 655 -3.23 27.17 -4.72
CA LEU A 655 -3.40 28.40 -5.50
C LEU A 655 -4.25 28.17 -6.76
N CYS A 656 -3.99 27.10 -7.52
CA CYS A 656 -4.81 26.75 -8.69
C CYS A 656 -6.27 26.50 -8.29
N CYS A 657 -6.51 25.75 -7.21
CA CYS A 657 -7.86 25.43 -6.75
C CYS A 657 -8.61 26.67 -6.24
N GLY A 658 -7.95 27.51 -5.43
CA GLY A 658 -8.53 28.76 -4.92
C GLY A 658 -8.91 29.72 -6.05
N VAL A 659 -8.00 29.97 -7.00
CA VAL A 659 -8.28 30.81 -8.18
C VAL A 659 -9.43 30.22 -9.01
N MET A 660 -9.48 28.90 -9.21
CA MET A 660 -10.57 28.23 -9.94
C MET A 660 -11.94 28.46 -9.27
N PHE A 661 -12.03 28.33 -7.95
CA PHE A 661 -13.27 28.61 -7.19
C PHE A 661 -13.69 30.09 -7.24
N VAL A 662 -12.75 31.03 -7.24
CA VAL A 662 -13.06 32.47 -7.32
C VAL A 662 -13.51 32.89 -8.71
N ILE A 663 -13.01 32.25 -9.79
CA ILE A 663 -13.48 32.49 -11.16
C ILE A 663 -14.94 32.02 -11.34
N ASN A 664 -15.25 30.78 -10.98
CA ASN A 664 -16.61 30.24 -11.04
C ASN A 664 -16.76 29.04 -10.12
N TRP A 665 -17.28 29.26 -8.92
CA TRP A 665 -17.42 28.22 -7.88
C TRP A 665 -18.24 27.01 -8.34
N ALA A 666 -19.26 27.18 -9.19
CA ALA A 666 -20.12 26.11 -9.65
C ALA A 666 -19.41 25.23 -10.70
N ALA A 667 -18.68 25.85 -11.63
CA ALA A 667 -17.85 25.13 -12.60
C ALA A 667 -16.66 24.44 -11.92
N ALA A 668 -16.05 25.08 -10.93
CA ALA A 668 -14.96 24.52 -10.12
C ALA A 668 -15.41 23.32 -9.27
N LEU A 669 -16.59 23.41 -8.65
CA LEU A 669 -17.19 22.31 -7.90
C LEU A 669 -17.51 21.12 -8.82
N LEU A 670 -18.14 21.38 -9.98
CA LEU A 670 -18.47 20.33 -10.96
C LEU A 670 -17.22 19.63 -11.50
N THR A 671 -16.16 20.37 -11.87
CA THR A 671 -14.92 19.74 -12.35
C THR A 671 -14.18 18.97 -11.27
N ASN A 672 -14.15 19.48 -10.03
CA ASN A 672 -13.58 18.74 -8.90
C ASN A 672 -14.36 17.44 -8.60
N ILE A 673 -15.69 17.44 -8.70
CA ILE A 673 -16.51 16.23 -8.54
C ILE A 673 -16.22 15.22 -9.65
N ILE A 674 -16.13 15.65 -10.91
CA ILE A 674 -15.78 14.78 -12.05
C ILE A 674 -14.38 14.18 -11.87
N VAL A 675 -13.39 14.99 -11.49
CA VAL A 675 -12.02 14.54 -11.20
C VAL A 675 -11.98 13.52 -10.07
N MET A 676 -12.70 13.77 -8.97
CA MET A 676 -12.77 12.86 -7.83
C MET A 676 -13.43 11.52 -8.23
N ALA A 677 -14.52 11.57 -9.01
CA ALA A 677 -15.20 10.38 -9.51
C ALA A 677 -14.31 9.54 -10.44
N LEU A 678 -13.52 10.18 -11.32
CA LEU A 678 -12.55 9.51 -12.18
C LEU A 678 -11.44 8.84 -11.36
N TYR A 679 -10.87 9.54 -10.38
CA TYR A 679 -9.84 8.99 -9.49
C TYR A 679 -10.34 7.77 -8.70
N ILE A 680 -11.52 7.90 -8.07
CA ILE A 680 -12.18 6.82 -7.32
C ILE A 680 -12.48 5.62 -8.23
N TYR A 681 -12.96 5.85 -9.45
CA TYR A 681 -13.23 4.78 -10.42
C TYR A 681 -11.97 3.97 -10.76
N VAL A 682 -10.85 4.64 -11.04
CA VAL A 682 -9.58 3.95 -11.37
C VAL A 682 -9.03 3.19 -10.15
N SER A 683 -9.09 3.80 -8.96
CA SER A 683 -8.59 3.19 -7.72
C SER A 683 -9.38 1.94 -7.30
N HIS A 684 -10.71 1.96 -7.45
CA HIS A 684 -11.54 0.76 -7.22
C HIS A 684 -11.35 -0.32 -8.28
N LYS A 685 -11.25 0.06 -9.57
CA LYS A 685 -11.15 -0.92 -10.67
C LYS A 685 -9.81 -1.68 -10.67
N LYS A 686 -8.73 -1.07 -10.16
CA LYS A 686 -7.36 -1.65 -10.12
C LYS A 686 -6.95 -2.32 -11.45
N PRO A 687 -6.83 -1.56 -12.55
CA PRO A 687 -6.45 -2.12 -13.85
C PRO A 687 -5.13 -2.90 -13.74
N ASP A 688 -4.98 -3.99 -14.51
CA ASP A 688 -3.82 -4.92 -14.49
C ASP A 688 -2.46 -4.25 -14.78
N VAL A 689 -2.50 -2.99 -15.20
CA VAL A 689 -1.40 -2.16 -15.68
C VAL A 689 -0.60 -1.59 -14.50
N ASN A 690 0.17 -2.45 -13.86
CA ASN A 690 1.00 -2.12 -12.69
C ASN A 690 2.27 -1.34 -13.09
N TRP A 691 2.17 -0.01 -13.21
CA TRP A 691 3.35 0.89 -13.33
C TRP A 691 3.99 1.23 -11.97
N GLY A 692 3.49 0.63 -10.88
CA GLY A 692 3.62 1.17 -9.54
C GLY A 692 2.59 2.29 -9.32
N SER A 693 1.98 2.33 -8.13
CA SER A 693 1.23 3.51 -7.69
C SER A 693 1.83 4.08 -6.40
N SER A 694 1.75 5.40 -6.26
CA SER A 694 2.08 6.09 -5.01
C SER A 694 1.22 5.60 -3.83
N THR A 695 -0.02 5.19 -4.08
CA THR A 695 -0.91 4.56 -3.08
C THR A 695 -0.39 3.19 -2.63
N GLN A 696 0.08 2.34 -3.56
CA GLN A 696 0.71 1.05 -3.24
C GLN A 696 2.00 1.24 -2.43
N ALA A 697 2.88 2.15 -2.86
CA ALA A 697 4.13 2.46 -2.15
C ALA A 697 3.87 2.98 -0.73
N LEU A 698 2.87 3.86 -0.56
CA LEU A 698 2.45 4.35 0.76
C LEU A 698 1.95 3.20 1.65
N THR A 699 1.12 2.28 1.15
CA THR A 699 0.67 1.12 1.95
C THR A 699 1.81 0.18 2.35
N TYR A 700 2.84 0.00 1.50
CA TYR A 700 4.04 -0.76 1.86
C TYR A 700 4.86 -0.04 2.94
N HIS A 701 5.10 1.26 2.80
CA HIS A 701 5.85 2.05 3.78
C HIS A 701 5.13 2.10 5.14
N GLN A 702 3.79 2.25 5.14
CA GLN A 702 2.97 2.14 6.34
C GLN A 702 3.07 0.75 6.97
N ALA A 703 2.90 -0.33 6.21
CA ALA A 703 2.99 -1.70 6.73
C ALA A 703 4.37 -2.01 7.33
N LEU A 704 5.45 -1.58 6.68
CA LEU A 704 6.82 -1.71 7.20
C LEU A 704 6.99 -0.93 8.51
N THR A 705 6.63 0.36 8.51
CA THR A 705 6.77 1.26 9.67
C THR A 705 5.95 0.79 10.86
N HIS A 706 4.71 0.33 10.64
CA HIS A 706 3.88 -0.26 11.71
C HIS A 706 4.45 -1.59 12.23
N THR A 707 5.06 -2.42 11.38
CA THR A 707 5.71 -3.68 11.81
C THR A 707 6.99 -3.40 12.62
N LEU A 708 7.76 -2.37 12.25
CA LEU A 708 8.93 -1.91 13.01
C LEU A 708 8.50 -1.33 14.37
N HIS A 709 7.50 -0.45 14.42
CA HIS A 709 6.96 0.03 15.71
C HIS A 709 6.43 -1.12 16.59
N LEU A 710 5.79 -2.14 16.00
CA LEU A 710 5.34 -3.31 16.74
C LEU A 710 6.52 -4.12 17.33
N SER A 711 7.68 -4.16 16.68
CA SER A 711 8.88 -4.81 17.25
C SER A 711 9.45 -4.13 18.50
N GLY A 712 9.19 -2.83 18.68
CA GLY A 712 9.57 -2.09 19.90
C GLY A 712 8.61 -2.28 21.08
N VAL A 713 7.59 -3.14 20.96
CA VAL A 713 6.62 -3.42 22.03
C VAL A 713 7.01 -4.69 22.79
N GLU A 714 6.95 -4.65 24.12
CA GLU A 714 7.17 -5.78 25.02
C GLU A 714 6.03 -6.81 24.97
N ASP A 715 6.36 -8.07 25.22
CA ASP A 715 5.38 -9.17 25.24
C ASP A 715 4.56 -9.13 26.54
N HIS A 716 3.28 -8.81 26.42
CA HIS A 716 2.36 -8.76 27.56
C HIS A 716 1.11 -9.60 27.29
N ILE A 717 0.63 -10.33 28.30
CA ILE A 717 -0.41 -11.37 28.15
C ILE A 717 -1.73 -10.83 27.58
N LYS A 718 -2.13 -9.59 27.93
CA LYS A 718 -3.29 -8.89 27.31
C LYS A 718 -3.17 -8.72 25.78
N ASN A 719 -1.94 -8.69 25.26
CA ASN A 719 -1.63 -8.53 23.84
C ASN A 719 -1.48 -9.88 23.13
N PHE A 720 -1.45 -11.01 23.85
CA PHE A 720 -1.37 -12.33 23.25
C PHE A 720 -2.53 -12.58 22.28
N ARG A 721 -2.23 -13.12 21.10
CA ARG A 721 -3.20 -13.59 20.11
C ARG A 721 -2.72 -14.94 19.59
N PRO A 722 -3.61 -15.90 19.26
CA PRO A 722 -3.20 -17.09 18.53
C PRO A 722 -2.69 -16.66 17.14
N GLN A 723 -1.44 -16.97 16.84
CA GLN A 723 -0.79 -16.71 15.57
C GLN A 723 -0.49 -18.08 14.94
N CYS A 724 -1.34 -18.52 14.02
CA CYS A 724 -1.37 -19.92 13.59
C CYS A 724 -0.56 -20.15 12.31
N LEU A 725 0.40 -21.07 12.37
CA LEU A 725 0.97 -21.76 11.22
C LEU A 725 0.13 -23.02 10.96
N VAL A 726 -0.55 -23.09 9.83
CA VAL A 726 -1.52 -24.15 9.51
C VAL A 726 -0.96 -25.01 8.38
N MET A 727 -0.74 -26.29 8.62
CA MET A 727 -0.17 -27.22 7.64
C MET A 727 -1.26 -27.75 6.69
N THR A 728 -1.78 -26.85 5.86
CA THR A 728 -2.85 -27.14 4.89
C THR A 728 -2.38 -28.00 3.73
N GLY A 729 -1.08 -27.97 3.38
CA GLY A 729 -0.67 -28.27 2.02
C GLY A 729 -1.23 -27.21 1.07
N TYR A 730 -1.65 -27.61 -0.14
CA TYR A 730 -2.42 -26.70 -1.00
C TYR A 730 -3.73 -26.24 -0.29
N PRO A 731 -4.04 -24.93 -0.23
CA PRO A 731 -5.19 -24.43 0.53
C PRO A 731 -6.56 -24.97 0.11
N ASN A 732 -6.70 -25.47 -1.13
CA ASN A 732 -7.92 -26.10 -1.63
C ASN A 732 -8.06 -27.59 -1.25
N SER A 733 -6.97 -28.27 -0.90
CA SER A 733 -7.01 -29.70 -0.53
C SER A 733 -7.59 -29.97 0.85
N ARG A 734 -7.49 -29.01 1.80
CA ARG A 734 -7.92 -29.20 3.20
C ARG A 734 -8.80 -28.04 3.72
N PRO A 735 -9.96 -27.75 3.09
CA PRO A 735 -10.74 -26.54 3.39
C PRO A 735 -11.30 -26.52 4.81
N ALA A 736 -11.69 -27.66 5.40
CA ALA A 736 -12.18 -27.69 6.79
C ALA A 736 -11.14 -27.19 7.82
N LEU A 737 -9.85 -27.53 7.62
CA LEU A 737 -8.76 -27.07 8.47
C LEU A 737 -8.58 -25.54 8.33
N LEU A 738 -8.64 -25.04 7.09
CA LEU A 738 -8.58 -23.62 6.76
C LEU A 738 -9.74 -22.83 7.39
N ASP A 739 -10.99 -23.29 7.22
CA ASP A 739 -12.20 -22.63 7.73
C ASP A 739 -12.31 -22.63 9.26
N LEU A 740 -11.87 -23.71 9.94
CA LEU A 740 -11.87 -23.76 11.41
C LEU A 740 -10.85 -22.78 12.00
N VAL A 741 -9.61 -22.76 11.48
CA VAL A 741 -8.59 -21.83 11.97
C VAL A 741 -8.95 -20.38 11.61
N HIS A 742 -9.42 -20.11 10.38
CA HIS A 742 -9.92 -18.79 10.00
C HIS A 742 -11.05 -18.33 10.90
N SER A 743 -11.93 -19.24 11.37
CA SER A 743 -13.02 -18.86 12.28
C SER A 743 -12.51 -18.14 13.54
N PHE A 744 -11.52 -18.69 14.26
CA PHE A 744 -11.02 -18.03 15.48
C PHE A 744 -10.00 -16.91 15.19
N THR A 745 -9.15 -17.03 14.16
CA THR A 745 -8.14 -15.99 13.82
C THR A 745 -8.71 -14.76 13.12
N LYS A 746 -9.86 -14.83 12.42
CA LYS A 746 -10.41 -13.72 11.60
C LYS A 746 -10.54 -12.42 12.42
N ASN A 747 -9.77 -11.42 12.01
CA ASN A 747 -9.62 -10.09 12.63
C ASN A 747 -9.10 -10.10 14.09
N VAL A 748 -8.43 -11.16 14.53
CA VAL A 748 -7.90 -11.32 15.91
C VAL A 748 -6.41 -11.64 15.92
N GLY A 749 -5.94 -12.53 15.03
CA GLY A 749 -4.57 -13.03 15.02
C GLY A 749 -4.04 -13.24 13.60
N LEU A 750 -2.77 -13.66 13.53
CA LEU A 750 -2.10 -13.99 12.27
C LEU A 750 -2.46 -15.42 11.84
N MET A 751 -2.57 -15.64 10.54
CA MET A 751 -2.77 -16.97 9.94
C MET A 751 -1.84 -17.14 8.75
N ILE A 752 -1.01 -18.17 8.79
CA ILE A 752 -0.07 -18.56 7.72
C ILE A 752 -0.42 -19.99 7.29
N CYS A 753 -0.73 -20.18 6.02
CA CYS A 753 -0.92 -21.50 5.42
C CYS A 753 0.44 -22.03 4.95
N GLY A 754 0.99 -22.99 5.68
CA GLY A 754 2.24 -23.67 5.36
C GLY A 754 2.00 -24.83 4.39
N HIS A 755 2.82 -24.89 3.35
CA HIS A 755 2.85 -26.01 2.40
C HIS A 755 4.29 -26.40 2.12
N ILE A 756 4.60 -27.69 2.28
CA ILE A 756 5.93 -28.25 1.99
C ILE A 756 5.82 -29.07 0.71
N ARG A 757 6.45 -28.60 -0.37
CA ARG A 757 6.67 -29.37 -1.61
C ARG A 757 7.91 -30.25 -1.39
N MET A 758 7.72 -31.55 -1.20
CA MET A 758 8.82 -32.53 -1.15
C MET A 758 9.41 -32.73 -2.56
N GLY A 759 10.74 -32.77 -2.71
CA GLY A 759 11.35 -32.93 -4.05
C GLY A 759 12.86 -33.14 -4.10
N TYR A 760 13.27 -34.33 -4.54
CA TYR A 760 14.67 -34.83 -4.48
C TYR A 760 15.66 -34.31 -5.54
N ARG A 761 15.22 -33.67 -6.65
CA ARG A 761 16.13 -33.20 -7.72
C ARG A 761 15.62 -31.93 -8.41
N ARG A 762 16.51 -30.92 -8.50
CA ARG A 762 16.34 -29.65 -9.27
C ARG A 762 14.95 -29.00 -9.09
N PRO A 763 14.67 -28.42 -7.91
CA PRO A 763 13.38 -27.81 -7.61
C PRO A 763 13.01 -26.65 -8.55
N ASN A 764 11.75 -26.64 -9.00
CA ASN A 764 11.23 -25.63 -9.92
C ASN A 764 10.79 -24.35 -9.18
N PHE A 765 11.75 -23.56 -8.71
CA PHE A 765 11.48 -22.30 -7.98
C PHE A 765 10.56 -21.32 -8.74
N LYS A 766 10.58 -21.34 -10.09
CA LYS A 766 9.71 -20.51 -10.93
C LYS A 766 8.24 -20.92 -10.81
N GLU A 767 7.96 -22.22 -10.77
CA GLU A 767 6.62 -22.74 -10.50
C GLU A 767 6.20 -22.42 -9.07
N LEU A 768 7.10 -22.60 -8.08
CA LEU A 768 6.82 -22.30 -6.67
C LEU A 768 6.35 -20.84 -6.45
N ALA A 769 7.02 -19.86 -7.07
CA ALA A 769 6.63 -18.45 -7.00
C ALA A 769 5.32 -18.15 -7.78
N THR A 770 5.07 -18.87 -8.88
CA THR A 770 3.83 -18.76 -9.65
C THR A 770 2.64 -19.29 -8.84
N ASP A 771 2.81 -20.46 -8.21
CA ASP A 771 1.85 -21.07 -7.29
C ASP A 771 1.65 -20.20 -6.05
N GLN A 772 2.69 -19.61 -5.47
CA GLN A 772 2.56 -18.68 -4.35
C GLN A 772 1.58 -17.56 -4.68
N THR A 773 1.76 -16.96 -5.86
CA THR A 773 0.88 -15.90 -6.34
C THR A 773 -0.53 -16.41 -6.67
N ARG A 774 -0.66 -17.63 -7.23
CA ARG A 774 -1.95 -18.27 -7.55
C ARG A 774 -2.78 -18.55 -6.29
N TYR A 775 -2.20 -19.23 -5.29
CA TYR A 775 -2.90 -19.61 -4.07
C TYR A 775 -3.14 -18.41 -3.15
N GLN A 776 -2.26 -17.41 -3.12
CA GLN A 776 -2.54 -16.16 -2.40
C GLN A 776 -3.74 -15.40 -3.00
N ARG A 777 -3.91 -15.41 -4.34
CA ARG A 777 -5.12 -14.88 -5.00
C ARG A 777 -6.38 -15.71 -4.67
N TRP A 778 -6.27 -17.03 -4.63
CA TRP A 778 -7.38 -17.92 -4.25
C TRP A 778 -7.85 -17.65 -2.81
N LEU A 779 -6.92 -17.53 -1.85
CA LEU A 779 -7.23 -17.16 -0.47
C LEU A 779 -7.95 -15.81 -0.37
N LEU A 780 -7.47 -14.80 -1.10
CA LEU A 780 -8.08 -13.46 -1.15
C LEU A 780 -9.48 -13.47 -1.79
N LYS A 781 -9.69 -14.26 -2.85
CA LYS A 781 -10.99 -14.41 -3.52
C LYS A 781 -12.03 -15.02 -2.58
N ASN A 782 -11.63 -15.94 -1.71
CA ASN A 782 -12.50 -16.65 -0.77
C ASN A 782 -12.64 -15.93 0.59
N GLU A 783 -12.29 -14.63 0.69
CA GLU A 783 -12.23 -13.82 1.92
C GLU A 783 -11.41 -14.41 3.09
N THR A 784 -10.53 -15.38 2.82
CA THR A 784 -9.67 -15.98 3.86
C THR A 784 -8.47 -15.07 4.12
N LYS A 785 -8.39 -14.53 5.34
CA LYS A 785 -7.35 -13.57 5.75
C LYS A 785 -6.11 -14.32 6.22
N ALA A 786 -5.44 -14.99 5.28
CA ALA A 786 -4.24 -15.77 5.53
C ALA A 786 -3.15 -15.47 4.49
N PHE A 787 -1.89 -15.62 4.92
CA PHE A 787 -0.72 -15.59 4.04
C PHE A 787 -0.36 -17.02 3.62
N TYR A 788 0.04 -17.23 2.37
CA TYR A 788 0.50 -18.53 1.89
C TYR A 788 2.03 -18.60 1.80
N MET A 789 2.61 -19.57 2.51
CA MET A 789 4.05 -19.77 2.59
C MET A 789 4.41 -21.19 2.08
N PRO A 790 4.73 -21.32 0.79
CA PRO A 790 5.24 -22.57 0.23
C PRO A 790 6.76 -22.68 0.48
N VAL A 791 7.18 -23.77 1.10
CA VAL A 791 8.57 -24.17 1.32
C VAL A 791 8.85 -25.42 0.50
N LEU A 792 10.11 -25.60 0.10
CA LEU A 792 10.61 -26.83 -0.50
C LEU A 792 11.69 -27.42 0.40
N ALA A 793 11.59 -28.73 0.62
CA ALA A 793 12.53 -29.53 1.40
C ALA A 793 12.58 -30.94 0.78
N GLU A 794 13.53 -31.75 1.24
CA GLU A 794 13.56 -33.18 0.89
C GLU A 794 12.48 -33.92 1.71
N ASP A 795 12.48 -33.72 3.03
CA ASP A 795 11.53 -34.31 3.97
C ASP A 795 10.50 -33.34 4.54
N LEU A 796 9.34 -33.87 4.92
CA LEU A 796 8.25 -33.14 5.57
C LEU A 796 8.67 -32.53 6.92
N ARG A 797 9.50 -33.24 7.70
CA ARG A 797 10.02 -32.73 8.99
C ARG A 797 10.91 -31.50 8.80
N GLN A 798 11.92 -31.58 7.94
CA GLN A 798 12.85 -30.49 7.64
C GLN A 798 12.10 -29.25 7.11
N GLY A 799 11.16 -29.44 6.19
CA GLY A 799 10.31 -28.35 5.69
C GLY A 799 9.44 -27.70 6.77
N CYS A 800 9.06 -28.44 7.81
CA CYS A 800 8.32 -27.90 8.95
C CYS A 800 9.23 -27.09 9.89
N GLN A 801 10.45 -27.56 10.16
CA GLN A 801 11.46 -26.82 10.92
C GLN A 801 11.76 -25.45 10.29
N TYR A 802 11.94 -25.39 8.96
CA TYR A 802 12.09 -24.13 8.23
C TYR A 802 10.90 -23.17 8.45
N LEU A 803 9.67 -23.67 8.43
CA LEU A 803 8.48 -22.87 8.68
C LEU A 803 8.35 -22.43 10.15
N LEU A 804 8.70 -23.27 11.12
CA LEU A 804 8.66 -22.94 12.55
C LEU A 804 9.67 -21.84 12.90
N GLN A 805 10.89 -21.91 12.36
CA GLN A 805 11.95 -20.93 12.66
C GLN A 805 11.80 -19.61 11.88
N ALA A 806 11.49 -19.68 10.59
CA ALA A 806 11.63 -18.54 9.66
C ALA A 806 10.32 -17.89 9.20
N ALA A 807 9.14 -18.42 9.53
CA ALA A 807 7.89 -17.79 9.11
C ALA A 807 7.59 -16.48 9.86
N GLY A 808 7.16 -15.45 9.12
CA GLY A 808 6.72 -14.17 9.67
C GLY A 808 7.79 -13.08 9.70
N LEU A 809 7.47 -11.92 10.31
CA LEU A 809 8.34 -10.75 10.34
C LEU A 809 8.21 -9.98 11.66
N GLY A 810 9.33 -9.73 12.35
CA GLY A 810 9.32 -9.06 13.66
C GLY A 810 8.46 -9.81 14.68
N ARG A 811 7.44 -9.14 15.23
CA ARG A 811 6.41 -9.75 16.12
C ARG A 811 5.29 -10.47 15.37
N LEU A 812 5.19 -10.32 14.05
CA LEU A 812 4.20 -11.00 13.20
C LEU A 812 4.73 -12.39 12.79
N LYS A 813 5.04 -13.22 13.78
CA LYS A 813 5.43 -14.63 13.64
C LYS A 813 4.29 -15.56 14.09
N PRO A 814 4.25 -16.83 13.66
CA PRO A 814 3.38 -17.82 14.28
C PRO A 814 3.88 -18.19 15.70
N ASN A 815 2.95 -18.61 16.56
CA ASN A 815 3.19 -19.12 17.92
C ASN A 815 2.43 -20.45 18.19
N THR A 816 1.61 -20.88 17.24
CA THR A 816 0.81 -22.11 17.33
C THR A 816 0.91 -22.87 16.01
N LEU A 817 1.39 -24.11 16.04
CA LEU A 817 1.35 -25.04 14.91
C LEU A 817 -0.01 -25.75 14.88
N VAL A 818 -0.66 -25.78 13.72
CA VAL A 818 -1.95 -26.45 13.51
C VAL A 818 -1.82 -27.51 12.43
N LEU A 819 -2.08 -28.77 12.81
CA LEU A 819 -2.00 -29.95 11.98
C LEU A 819 -3.39 -30.56 11.73
N GLY A 820 -3.53 -31.26 10.60
CA GLY A 820 -4.58 -32.25 10.42
C GLY A 820 -4.11 -33.62 10.92
N PHE A 821 -4.99 -34.36 11.59
CA PHE A 821 -4.72 -35.73 12.04
C PHE A 821 -4.48 -36.68 10.84
N LYS A 822 -3.42 -37.49 10.90
CA LYS A 822 -3.10 -38.50 9.88
C LYS A 822 -3.99 -39.74 10.05
N ASN A 823 -5.14 -39.79 9.37
CA ASN A 823 -6.05 -40.95 9.41
C ASN A 823 -5.42 -42.21 8.78
N ASP A 824 -4.64 -42.06 7.71
CA ASP A 824 -4.02 -43.12 6.91
C ASP A 824 -2.71 -43.67 7.53
N TRP A 825 -2.57 -43.60 8.85
CA TRP A 825 -1.31 -43.93 9.54
C TRP A 825 -0.97 -45.42 9.57
N ARG A 826 -1.97 -46.30 9.35
CA ARG A 826 -1.76 -47.77 9.35
C ARG A 826 -1.45 -48.33 7.96
N ASP A 827 -2.01 -47.72 6.92
CA ASP A 827 -1.92 -48.20 5.53
C ASP A 827 -0.67 -47.67 4.81
N GLY A 828 -0.08 -46.59 5.33
CA GLY A 828 1.14 -45.97 4.83
C GLY A 828 2.42 -46.44 5.53
N ASP A 829 3.57 -46.06 4.97
CA ASP A 829 4.89 -46.30 5.53
C ASP A 829 5.09 -45.57 6.89
N MET A 830 5.58 -46.31 7.89
CA MET A 830 5.83 -45.86 9.27
C MET A 830 6.78 -44.66 9.37
N MET A 831 7.69 -44.46 8.41
CA MET A 831 8.54 -43.25 8.36
C MET A 831 7.69 -41.96 8.29
N ASN A 832 6.49 -42.03 7.73
CA ASN A 832 5.53 -40.91 7.69
C ASN A 832 4.80 -40.70 9.03
N VAL A 833 4.78 -41.71 9.90
CA VAL A 833 4.26 -41.59 11.28
C VAL A 833 5.36 -41.02 12.18
N GLU A 834 6.58 -41.54 12.06
CA GLU A 834 7.76 -41.01 12.77
C GLU A 834 7.97 -39.53 12.45
N THR A 835 8.02 -39.13 11.17
CA THR A 835 8.13 -37.71 10.80
C THR A 835 6.93 -36.86 11.25
N TYR A 836 5.72 -37.41 11.33
CA TYR A 836 4.54 -36.69 11.83
C TYR A 836 4.61 -36.43 13.35
N ILE A 837 5.02 -37.43 14.14
CA ILE A 837 5.23 -37.29 15.59
C ILE A 837 6.44 -36.40 15.88
N SER A 838 7.54 -36.60 15.15
CA SER A 838 8.73 -35.73 15.20
C SER A 838 8.39 -34.26 14.92
N MET A 839 7.49 -33.92 13.98
CA MET A 839 7.04 -32.53 13.79
C MET A 839 6.28 -31.95 15.00
N ILE A 840 5.56 -32.77 15.76
CA ILE A 840 4.87 -32.35 17.00
C ILE A 840 5.90 -32.09 18.10
N HIS A 841 6.94 -32.92 18.20
CA HIS A 841 8.05 -32.68 19.12
C HIS A 841 8.85 -31.44 18.72
N ASP A 842 9.29 -31.30 17.47
CA ASP A 842 10.01 -30.11 16.99
C ASP A 842 9.24 -28.81 17.26
N ALA A 843 7.89 -28.82 17.20
CA ALA A 843 7.07 -27.68 17.57
C ALA A 843 7.14 -27.35 19.07
N PHE A 844 7.19 -28.36 19.95
CA PHE A 844 7.40 -28.16 21.38
C PHE A 844 8.83 -27.69 21.70
N ASP A 845 9.85 -28.20 20.99
CA ASP A 845 11.25 -27.76 21.10
C ASP A 845 11.37 -26.24 20.86
N PHE A 846 10.64 -25.69 19.88
CA PHE A 846 10.59 -24.24 19.60
C PHE A 846 9.58 -23.44 20.47
N GLN A 847 9.00 -24.05 21.52
CA GLN A 847 7.98 -23.44 22.39
C GLN A 847 6.70 -22.96 21.69
N PHE A 848 6.26 -23.67 20.63
CA PHE A 848 4.96 -23.43 20.00
C PHE A 848 3.84 -24.17 20.75
N GLY A 849 2.63 -23.62 20.70
CA GLY A 849 1.43 -24.43 20.96
C GLY A 849 1.19 -25.42 19.82
N ALA A 850 0.75 -26.64 20.12
CA ALA A 850 0.38 -27.65 19.14
C ALA A 850 -1.15 -27.85 19.12
N VAL A 851 -1.74 -27.87 17.94
CA VAL A 851 -3.17 -28.10 17.73
C VAL A 851 -3.38 -29.12 16.62
N ILE A 852 -4.15 -30.18 16.88
CA ILE A 852 -4.45 -31.25 15.91
C ILE A 852 -5.96 -31.36 15.72
N LEU A 853 -6.44 -31.18 14.49
CA LEU A 853 -7.84 -31.39 14.12
C LEU A 853 -8.04 -32.80 13.56
N ARG A 854 -9.01 -33.56 14.10
CA ARG A 854 -9.51 -34.82 13.52
C ARG A 854 -10.98 -34.73 13.15
N LEU A 855 -11.31 -35.23 11.96
CA LEU A 855 -12.67 -35.47 11.47
C LEU A 855 -12.86 -36.97 11.16
N LYS A 856 -14.10 -37.48 11.23
CA LYS A 856 -14.41 -38.90 11.00
C LYS A 856 -13.96 -39.41 9.64
N GLU A 857 -14.39 -38.73 8.57
CA GLU A 857 -14.11 -39.13 7.18
C GLU A 857 -12.72 -38.67 6.70
N GLY A 858 -12.00 -37.85 7.48
CA GLY A 858 -10.70 -37.25 7.11
C GLY A 858 -10.77 -35.77 6.72
N LEU A 859 -9.65 -35.26 6.20
CA LEU A 859 -9.43 -33.83 5.93
C LEU A 859 -8.93 -33.52 4.51
N ASP A 860 -8.41 -34.51 3.78
CA ASP A 860 -7.76 -34.31 2.49
C ASP A 860 -8.70 -34.68 1.35
N VAL A 861 -8.91 -33.75 0.43
CA VAL A 861 -9.87 -33.83 -0.69
C VAL A 861 -9.14 -33.83 -2.04
N SER A 862 -7.80 -33.93 -2.03
CA SER A 862 -6.95 -33.72 -3.22
C SER A 862 -7.15 -34.71 -4.37
N HIS A 863 -7.73 -35.89 -4.13
CA HIS A 863 -8.05 -36.87 -5.18
C HIS A 863 -9.30 -36.53 -6.00
N ILE A 864 -10.15 -35.61 -5.53
CA ILE A 864 -11.44 -35.30 -6.18
C ILE A 864 -11.27 -34.24 -7.28
N GLN A 865 -11.20 -34.71 -8.53
CA GLN A 865 -11.14 -33.83 -9.70
C GLN A 865 -12.45 -33.04 -9.91
N GLY A 866 -12.33 -31.78 -10.36
CA GLY A 866 -13.47 -30.88 -10.61
C GLY A 866 -13.88 -29.98 -9.43
N GLN A 867 -13.13 -30.00 -8.32
CA GLN A 867 -13.47 -29.32 -7.06
C GLN A 867 -13.78 -27.82 -7.21
N ASP A 868 -13.00 -27.05 -7.98
CA ASP A 868 -13.23 -25.59 -8.16
C ASP A 868 -14.58 -25.25 -8.84
N GLU A 869 -15.09 -26.11 -9.73
CA GLU A 869 -16.41 -25.91 -10.36
C GLU A 869 -17.57 -26.36 -9.44
N LEU A 870 -17.39 -27.42 -8.66
CA LEU A 870 -18.39 -27.92 -7.71
C LEU A 870 -18.55 -26.99 -6.50
N LEU A 871 -17.45 -26.43 -5.97
CA LEU A 871 -17.51 -25.42 -4.91
C LEU A 871 -18.18 -24.13 -5.40
N SER A 872 -17.75 -23.60 -6.56
CA SER A 872 -18.25 -22.31 -7.07
C SER A 872 -19.64 -22.35 -7.72
N SER A 873 -20.23 -23.52 -7.90
CA SER A 873 -21.60 -23.67 -8.41
C SER A 873 -22.66 -23.67 -7.31
N GLN A 874 -22.36 -24.14 -6.09
CA GLN A 874 -23.30 -24.05 -4.95
C GLN A 874 -23.41 -22.63 -4.36
N GLU A 875 -22.38 -21.79 -4.47
CA GLU A 875 -22.41 -20.42 -3.95
C GLU A 875 -23.28 -19.44 -4.76
N LYS A 876 -23.72 -19.81 -5.97
CA LYS A 876 -24.47 -18.93 -6.90
C LYS A 876 -25.97 -18.79 -6.56
N SER A 877 -26.24 -18.30 -5.35
CA SER A 877 -27.58 -17.83 -4.91
C SER A 877 -27.60 -16.39 -4.38
N SER A 878 -26.58 -15.58 -4.69
CA SER A 878 -26.69 -14.11 -4.69
C SER A 878 -25.98 -13.52 -5.92
N GLY A 879 -26.43 -12.36 -6.39
CA GLY A 879 -26.24 -11.96 -7.79
C GLY A 879 -25.16 -10.89 -8.04
N MET A 880 -24.13 -11.27 -8.81
CA MET A 880 -23.42 -10.37 -9.73
C MET A 880 -22.89 -11.22 -10.91
N LYS A 881 -22.78 -10.63 -12.11
CA LYS A 881 -22.19 -11.29 -13.29
C LYS A 881 -20.78 -10.76 -13.53
N ASP A 882 -19.76 -11.57 -13.26
CA ASP A 882 -18.41 -11.36 -13.77
C ASP A 882 -18.05 -12.39 -14.84
N VAL A 883 -17.27 -11.93 -15.83
CA VAL A 883 -16.87 -12.70 -17.01
C VAL A 883 -15.51 -13.34 -16.75
N ILE A 884 -15.47 -14.67 -16.69
CA ILE A 884 -14.20 -15.42 -16.63
C ILE A 884 -13.62 -15.48 -18.04
N VAL A 885 -12.41 -14.94 -18.22
CA VAL A 885 -11.59 -15.12 -19.42
C VAL A 885 -10.47 -16.09 -19.09
N SER A 886 -10.41 -17.22 -19.80
CA SER A 886 -9.28 -18.16 -19.74
C SER A 886 -8.05 -17.56 -20.40
N ILE A 887 -6.89 -17.69 -19.75
CA ILE A 887 -5.61 -17.26 -20.31
C ILE A 887 -4.96 -18.47 -21.01
N ASP A 888 -5.12 -18.54 -22.33
CA ASP A 888 -4.36 -19.48 -23.16
C ASP A 888 -2.94 -18.95 -23.35
N THR A 889 -1.95 -19.63 -22.76
CA THR A 889 -0.53 -19.44 -23.09
C THR A 889 -0.11 -20.43 -24.17
N SER A 890 -0.59 -20.22 -25.40
CA SER A 890 0.02 -20.85 -26.57
C SER A 890 1.41 -20.26 -26.82
N LYS A 891 2.36 -21.11 -27.20
CA LYS A 891 3.74 -20.75 -27.55
C LYS A 891 4.03 -21.31 -28.93
N ASP A 892 4.69 -20.53 -29.78
CA ASP A 892 4.86 -20.86 -31.19
C ASP A 892 5.71 -22.12 -31.43
N SER A 893 5.24 -22.98 -32.33
CA SER A 893 6.02 -24.03 -33.01
C SER A 893 5.29 -24.49 -34.27
N ASP A 894 5.80 -24.13 -35.44
CA ASP A 894 5.20 -24.48 -36.74
C ASP A 894 5.37 -25.97 -37.09
N ALA A 895 4.29 -26.60 -37.57
CA ALA A 895 4.32 -27.83 -38.37
C ALA A 895 3.01 -28.01 -39.15
N ASP A 896 3.11 -28.28 -40.45
CA ASP A 896 1.95 -28.54 -41.32
C ASP A 896 1.28 -29.90 -41.05
N SER A 897 -0.05 -29.95 -41.07
CA SER A 897 -0.80 -30.58 -42.18
C SER A 897 -2.30 -30.88 -41.89
N SER A 898 -3.12 -30.81 -42.94
CA SER A 898 -4.44 -31.44 -43.12
C SER A 898 -5.51 -31.34 -42.01
N LYS A 899 -6.61 -30.62 -42.32
CA LYS A 899 -7.93 -30.85 -41.70
C LYS A 899 -8.47 -32.24 -42.09
N PRO A 900 -9.35 -32.83 -41.27
CA PRO A 900 -10.72 -32.99 -41.75
C PRO A 900 -11.78 -32.38 -40.81
N SER A 901 -12.95 -32.09 -41.37
CA SER A 901 -14.10 -31.52 -40.66
C SER A 901 -14.98 -32.62 -40.05
N SER A 902 -15.35 -32.49 -38.77
CA SER A 902 -16.58 -33.09 -38.25
C SER A 902 -17.31 -32.13 -37.31
N LYS A 903 -18.65 -32.05 -37.45
CA LYS A 903 -19.51 -31.31 -36.51
C LYS A 903 -19.77 -32.19 -35.30
N ALA A 904 -19.10 -31.95 -34.19
CA ALA A 904 -19.42 -32.60 -32.92
C ALA A 904 -20.54 -31.82 -32.19
N THR A 905 -21.67 -32.47 -31.95
CA THR A 905 -22.73 -31.98 -31.06
C THR A 905 -22.25 -31.92 -29.61
N ASN A 906 -22.87 -31.05 -28.80
CA ASN A 906 -22.64 -30.95 -27.36
C ASN A 906 -22.90 -32.29 -26.65
N LYS A 907 -21.87 -33.12 -26.51
CA LYS A 907 -21.81 -34.14 -25.46
C LYS A 907 -21.38 -33.46 -24.18
N LYS A 908 -22.32 -33.28 -23.24
CA LYS A 908 -21.95 -33.18 -21.83
C LYS A 908 -21.08 -34.39 -21.50
N SER A 909 -19.94 -34.19 -20.85
CA SER A 909 -19.24 -35.28 -20.18
C SER A 909 -20.21 -35.93 -19.18
N PRO A 910 -20.22 -37.27 -19.06
CA PRO A 910 -20.99 -37.91 -18.01
C PRO A 910 -20.34 -37.54 -16.67
N THR A 911 -21.10 -36.88 -15.80
CA THR A 911 -20.76 -36.80 -14.38
C THR A 911 -20.79 -38.22 -13.83
N VAL A 912 -19.62 -38.83 -13.66
CA VAL A 912 -19.47 -40.09 -12.93
C VAL A 912 -20.06 -39.84 -11.53
N PRO A 913 -20.98 -40.68 -11.03
CA PRO A 913 -21.48 -40.53 -9.68
C PRO A 913 -20.31 -40.69 -8.70
N LEU A 914 -20.07 -39.66 -7.88
CA LEU A 914 -19.08 -39.68 -6.82
C LEU A 914 -19.35 -40.86 -5.87
N ASN A 915 -18.28 -41.44 -5.32
CA ASN A 915 -18.44 -42.49 -4.31
C ASN A 915 -19.11 -41.91 -3.05
N VAL A 916 -19.85 -42.74 -2.33
CA VAL A 916 -20.56 -42.30 -1.12
C VAL A 916 -19.59 -41.82 -0.03
N SER A 917 -18.38 -42.37 0.02
CA SER A 917 -17.28 -41.87 0.86
C SER A 917 -16.83 -40.46 0.44
N ASP A 918 -16.61 -40.24 -0.86
CA ASP A 918 -16.13 -38.96 -1.41
C ASP A 918 -17.18 -37.85 -1.21
N GLN A 919 -18.47 -38.18 -1.33
CA GLN A 919 -19.54 -37.24 -1.03
C GLN A 919 -19.57 -36.86 0.47
N ARG A 920 -19.45 -37.83 1.38
CA ARG A 920 -19.38 -37.53 2.83
C ARG A 920 -18.15 -36.72 3.21
N LEU A 921 -17.00 -37.04 2.60
CA LEU A 921 -15.77 -36.28 2.75
C LEU A 921 -15.96 -34.83 2.29
N LEU A 922 -16.57 -34.60 1.12
CA LEU A 922 -16.90 -33.25 0.63
C LEU A 922 -17.84 -32.51 1.60
N GLU A 923 -18.90 -33.15 2.07
CA GLU A 923 -19.86 -32.55 3.01
C GLU A 923 -19.21 -32.21 4.37
N ALA A 924 -18.37 -33.11 4.90
CA ALA A 924 -17.56 -32.86 6.10
C ALA A 924 -16.52 -31.75 5.88
N SER A 925 -15.92 -31.66 4.69
CA SER A 925 -14.93 -30.63 4.34
C SER A 925 -15.51 -29.21 4.36
N GLN A 926 -16.82 -29.08 4.10
CA GLN A 926 -17.57 -27.81 4.11
C GLN A 926 -18.22 -27.48 5.46
N GLN A 927 -18.22 -28.38 6.45
CA GLN A 927 -19.11 -28.26 7.62
C GLN A 927 -18.95 -26.94 8.39
N PHE A 928 -17.72 -26.42 8.48
CA PHE A 928 -17.39 -25.18 9.20
C PHE A 928 -17.65 -23.89 8.41
N GLN A 929 -18.03 -24.00 7.12
CA GLN A 929 -18.51 -22.86 6.32
C GLN A 929 -19.95 -22.49 6.70
N ARG A 930 -20.74 -23.51 7.06
CA ARG A 930 -22.14 -23.40 7.44
C ARG A 930 -22.27 -22.94 8.90
N LYS A 931 -23.37 -22.26 9.23
CA LYS A 931 -23.69 -21.89 10.64
C LYS A 931 -23.98 -23.16 11.44
N GLN A 932 -23.42 -23.25 12.65
CA GLN A 932 -23.53 -24.45 13.50
C GLN A 932 -24.87 -24.55 14.26
N GLY A 933 -25.61 -23.44 14.36
CA GLY A 933 -26.89 -23.39 15.06
C GLY A 933 -26.77 -23.56 16.58
N LYS A 934 -27.88 -23.98 17.21
CA LYS A 934 -27.99 -24.24 18.65
C LYS A 934 -27.27 -25.52 19.05
N GLY A 935 -25.94 -25.42 19.17
CA GLY A 935 -25.02 -26.51 19.46
C GLY A 935 -24.33 -26.41 20.83
N THR A 936 -23.44 -27.36 21.10
CA THR A 936 -22.47 -27.27 22.20
C THR A 936 -21.03 -27.39 21.70
N VAL A 937 -20.13 -26.65 22.36
CA VAL A 937 -18.68 -26.79 22.26
C VAL A 937 -18.20 -27.31 23.59
N ASP A 938 -17.63 -28.51 23.61
CA ASP A 938 -17.26 -29.22 24.82
C ASP A 938 -15.76 -29.11 25.06
N VAL A 939 -15.36 -28.55 26.20
CA VAL A 939 -13.97 -28.21 26.50
C VAL A 939 -13.44 -29.11 27.62
N TRP A 940 -12.61 -30.08 27.25
CA TRP A 940 -12.02 -31.08 28.14
C TRP A 940 -10.64 -30.60 28.62
N TRP A 941 -10.65 -29.74 29.64
CA TRP A 941 -9.45 -29.13 30.22
C TRP A 941 -8.89 -30.02 31.34
N LEU A 942 -8.17 -31.07 30.93
CA LEU A 942 -7.65 -32.10 31.83
C LEU A 942 -6.26 -31.76 32.39
N PHE A 943 -5.48 -30.98 31.64
CA PHE A 943 -4.11 -30.59 31.98
C PHE A 943 -3.94 -29.10 31.78
N ASP A 944 -3.14 -28.48 32.64
CA ASP A 944 -2.82 -27.07 32.53
C ASP A 944 -1.89 -26.80 31.32
N ASP A 945 -2.28 -25.86 30.46
CA ASP A 945 -1.71 -25.67 29.12
C ASP A 945 -1.43 -24.20 28.79
N GLY A 946 -1.36 -23.34 29.81
CA GLY A 946 -1.32 -21.88 29.64
C GLY A 946 -2.69 -21.23 29.42
N GLY A 947 -3.75 -22.01 29.20
CA GLY A 947 -5.13 -21.56 28.98
C GLY A 947 -5.57 -21.52 27.51
N LEU A 948 -4.75 -22.04 26.58
CA LEU A 948 -5.05 -22.02 25.15
C LEU A 948 -6.30 -22.86 24.80
N THR A 949 -6.47 -23.99 25.51
CA THR A 949 -7.65 -24.87 25.46
C THR A 949 -8.96 -24.15 25.77
N LEU A 950 -8.95 -23.10 26.61
CA LEU A 950 -10.13 -22.24 26.87
C LEU A 950 -10.24 -21.07 25.89
N LEU A 951 -9.12 -20.47 25.49
CA LEU A 951 -9.10 -19.29 24.62
C LEU A 951 -9.66 -19.58 23.21
N ILE A 952 -9.37 -20.74 22.64
CA ILE A 952 -9.86 -21.11 21.29
C ILE A 952 -11.41 -21.22 21.25
N PRO A 953 -12.09 -21.99 22.13
CA PRO A 953 -13.56 -21.99 22.24
C PRO A 953 -14.17 -20.60 22.40
N TYR A 954 -13.60 -19.76 23.27
CA TYR A 954 -14.08 -18.39 23.49
C TYR A 954 -13.93 -17.51 22.23
N LEU A 955 -12.82 -17.64 21.50
CA LEU A 955 -12.63 -16.92 20.23
C LEU A 955 -13.55 -17.43 19.10
N LEU A 956 -14.01 -18.69 19.16
CA LEU A 956 -15.00 -19.25 18.23
C LEU A 956 -16.41 -18.71 18.51
N THR A 957 -16.93 -18.82 19.74
CA THR A 957 -18.32 -18.43 20.07
C THR A 957 -18.60 -16.94 19.87
N ASN A 958 -17.58 -16.10 19.96
CA ASN A 958 -17.64 -14.67 19.59
C ASN A 958 -17.91 -14.41 18.08
N LYS A 959 -17.97 -15.44 17.21
CA LYS A 959 -18.14 -15.30 15.75
C LYS A 959 -19.55 -15.71 15.31
N MET A 960 -20.06 -15.03 14.28
CA MET A 960 -21.43 -15.22 13.74
C MET A 960 -21.77 -16.64 13.23
N ARG A 961 -20.79 -17.53 13.02
CA ARG A 961 -21.03 -18.96 12.68
C ARG A 961 -21.31 -19.84 13.92
N TRP A 962 -20.85 -19.42 15.10
CA TRP A 962 -20.84 -20.19 16.36
C TRP A 962 -21.56 -19.50 17.54
N LYS A 963 -22.12 -18.29 17.33
CA LYS A 963 -22.76 -17.45 18.38
C LYS A 963 -23.95 -18.12 19.11
N GLU A 964 -24.56 -19.13 18.52
CA GLU A 964 -25.65 -19.90 19.14
C GLU A 964 -25.16 -21.14 19.92
N CYS A 965 -23.87 -21.45 19.85
CA CYS A 965 -23.27 -22.59 20.53
C CYS A 965 -22.89 -22.25 21.98
N LYS A 966 -23.17 -23.16 22.91
CA LYS A 966 -22.83 -23.00 24.34
C LYS A 966 -21.56 -23.76 24.72
N ILE A 967 -20.73 -23.19 25.58
CA ILE A 967 -19.51 -23.82 26.09
C ILE A 967 -19.86 -24.70 27.32
N ARG A 968 -19.56 -26.00 27.26
CA ARG A 968 -19.56 -26.90 28.43
C ARG A 968 -18.11 -27.20 28.82
N VAL A 969 -17.77 -27.16 30.10
CA VAL A 969 -16.39 -27.40 30.55
C VAL A 969 -16.31 -28.69 31.37
N PHE A 970 -15.46 -29.61 30.93
CA PHE A 970 -15.18 -30.88 31.59
C PHE A 970 -13.77 -30.83 32.18
N ILE A 971 -13.64 -31.08 33.49
CA ILE A 971 -12.35 -31.10 34.18
C ILE A 971 -12.17 -32.42 34.93
N GLY A 972 -10.93 -32.88 35.08
CA GLY A 972 -10.61 -33.96 36.00
C GLY A 972 -10.54 -33.45 37.43
N GLY A 973 -11.18 -34.14 38.37
CA GLY A 973 -11.14 -33.81 39.79
C GLY A 973 -10.86 -35.01 40.69
N LYS A 974 -10.87 -34.80 42.01
CA LYS A 974 -10.82 -35.92 42.98
C LYS A 974 -12.24 -36.25 43.43
N ILE A 975 -12.62 -37.53 43.41
CA ILE A 975 -14.00 -37.97 43.71
C ILE A 975 -14.49 -37.51 45.10
N ASN A 976 -13.57 -37.34 46.06
CA ASN A 976 -13.84 -36.83 47.42
C ASN A 976 -13.96 -35.28 47.51
N ARG A 977 -13.79 -34.52 46.41
CA ARG A 977 -13.75 -33.05 46.37
C ARG A 977 -14.46 -32.38 45.19
N ILE A 978 -15.17 -33.15 44.35
CA ILE A 978 -15.95 -32.72 43.16
C ILE A 978 -16.58 -31.32 43.31
N ASP A 979 -17.32 -31.09 44.40
CA ASP A 979 -18.06 -29.85 44.63
C ASP A 979 -17.19 -28.61 44.91
N HIS A 980 -16.00 -28.81 45.46
CA HIS A 980 -15.02 -27.76 45.69
C HIS A 980 -14.31 -27.43 44.38
N ASP A 981 -13.82 -28.47 43.68
CA ASP A 981 -13.13 -28.35 42.38
C ASP A 981 -14.04 -27.63 41.34
N ARG A 982 -15.34 -27.96 41.32
CA ARG A 982 -16.37 -27.31 40.50
C ARG A 982 -16.51 -25.81 40.79
N ARG A 983 -16.56 -25.41 42.06
CA ARG A 983 -16.71 -24.00 42.49
C ARG A 983 -15.43 -23.20 42.25
N ALA A 984 -14.26 -23.80 42.44
CA ALA A 984 -12.98 -23.20 42.09
C ALA A 984 -12.92 -22.89 40.58
N MET A 985 -13.30 -23.86 39.73
CA MET A 985 -13.33 -23.66 38.27
C MET A 985 -14.36 -22.61 37.83
N ALA A 986 -15.57 -22.61 38.40
CA ALA A 986 -16.57 -21.56 38.15
C ALA A 986 -16.06 -20.15 38.51
N THR A 987 -15.28 -20.05 39.58
CA THR A 987 -14.64 -18.79 40.03
C THR A 987 -13.50 -18.37 39.09
N LEU A 988 -12.77 -19.32 38.50
CA LEU A 988 -11.71 -19.03 37.52
C LEU A 988 -12.29 -18.55 36.18
N LEU A 989 -13.31 -19.25 35.65
CA LEU A 989 -13.96 -18.88 34.40
C LEU A 989 -14.70 -17.53 34.47
N SER A 990 -15.35 -17.22 35.59
CA SER A 990 -15.99 -15.91 35.79
C SER A 990 -14.96 -14.76 35.88
N LYS A 991 -13.79 -15.00 36.47
CA LYS A 991 -12.65 -14.05 36.45
C LYS A 991 -12.08 -13.83 35.04
N PHE A 992 -12.06 -14.87 34.21
CA PHE A 992 -11.71 -14.76 32.79
C PHE A 992 -12.82 -14.16 31.92
N ARG A 993 -14.05 -13.99 32.45
CA ARG A 993 -15.25 -13.54 31.71
C ARG A 993 -15.59 -14.45 30.52
N ILE A 994 -15.42 -15.75 30.71
CA ILE A 994 -15.81 -16.79 29.73
C ILE A 994 -17.17 -17.33 30.17
N ASP A 995 -18.22 -17.02 29.41
CA ASP A 995 -19.55 -17.56 29.65
C ASP A 995 -19.60 -19.06 29.33
N PHE A 996 -19.99 -19.86 30.32
CA PHE A 996 -20.18 -21.31 30.21
C PHE A 996 -21.63 -21.68 30.57
N SER A 997 -22.14 -22.78 30.04
CA SER A 997 -23.47 -23.30 30.40
C SER A 997 -23.47 -24.35 31.49
N ASP A 998 -22.37 -25.10 31.65
CA ASP A 998 -22.22 -26.12 32.70
C ASP A 998 -20.73 -26.44 32.95
N ILE A 999 -20.42 -26.97 34.14
CA ILE A 999 -19.10 -27.46 34.55
C ILE A 999 -19.23 -28.85 35.18
N THR A 1000 -18.73 -29.87 34.47
CA THR A 1000 -18.71 -31.27 34.92
C THR A 1000 -17.33 -31.63 35.44
N VAL A 1001 -17.27 -32.25 36.63
CA VAL A 1001 -16.03 -32.72 37.25
C VAL A 1001 -16.01 -34.24 37.25
N LEU A 1002 -15.05 -34.81 36.51
CA LEU A 1002 -14.91 -36.25 36.29
C LEU A 1002 -13.98 -36.85 37.34
N GLY A 1003 -14.49 -37.79 38.14
CA GLY A 1003 -13.75 -38.44 39.24
C GLY A 1003 -13.16 -39.81 38.90
N ASP A 1004 -13.54 -40.38 37.75
CA ASP A 1004 -13.43 -41.80 37.39
C ASP A 1004 -12.56 -42.05 36.14
N ILE A 1005 -11.86 -41.02 35.67
CA ILE A 1005 -10.87 -41.01 34.56
C ILE A 1005 -9.81 -42.13 34.69
N ASN A 1006 -9.58 -42.64 35.89
CA ASN A 1006 -8.53 -43.63 36.22
C ASN A 1006 -9.11 -44.98 36.68
N THR A 1007 -10.42 -45.22 36.47
CA THR A 1007 -10.97 -46.58 36.55
C THR A 1007 -10.46 -47.43 35.38
N LYS A 1008 -10.42 -48.76 35.53
CA LYS A 1008 -9.97 -49.64 34.45
C LYS A 1008 -10.97 -49.58 33.28
N PRO A 1009 -10.51 -49.39 32.03
CA PRO A 1009 -11.38 -49.37 30.85
C PRO A 1009 -12.03 -50.74 30.60
N LYS A 1010 -13.00 -50.78 29.69
CA LYS A 1010 -13.69 -52.02 29.29
C LYS A 1010 -12.72 -53.01 28.65
N LYS A 1011 -12.87 -54.31 28.96
CA LYS A 1011 -12.06 -55.39 28.38
C LYS A 1011 -12.09 -55.41 26.84
N GLU A 1012 -13.24 -55.10 26.25
CA GLU A 1012 -13.42 -54.97 24.80
C GLU A 1012 -12.51 -53.89 24.19
N HIS A 1013 -12.41 -52.73 24.85
CA HIS A 1013 -11.57 -51.62 24.42
C HIS A 1013 -10.08 -51.89 24.65
N MET A 1014 -9.73 -52.67 25.69
CA MET A 1014 -8.36 -53.15 25.88
C MET A 1014 -7.94 -54.12 24.77
N ALA A 1015 -8.75 -55.13 24.48
CA ALA A 1015 -8.46 -56.11 23.42
C ALA A 1015 -8.32 -55.43 22.04
N ALA A 1016 -9.22 -54.50 21.71
CA ALA A 1016 -9.16 -53.72 20.47
C ALA A 1016 -8.00 -52.69 20.42
N PHE A 1017 -7.31 -52.45 21.54
CA PHE A 1017 -6.06 -51.68 21.58
C PHE A 1017 -4.84 -52.61 21.45
N GLU A 1018 -4.84 -53.75 22.13
CA GLU A 1018 -3.79 -54.77 22.02
C GLU A 1018 -3.70 -55.29 20.56
N GLU A 1019 -4.84 -55.57 19.91
CA GLU A 1019 -4.95 -55.87 18.47
C GLU A 1019 -4.42 -54.74 17.55
N MET A 1020 -4.53 -53.48 17.99
CA MET A 1020 -4.06 -52.32 17.22
C MET A 1020 -2.53 -52.16 17.24
N ILE A 1021 -1.86 -52.57 18.32
CA ILE A 1021 -0.42 -52.36 18.51
C ILE A 1021 0.45 -53.58 18.18
N GLU A 1022 -0.10 -54.80 18.19
CA GLU A 1022 0.67 -56.03 17.95
C GLU A 1022 1.51 -56.02 16.64
N PRO A 1023 1.07 -55.44 15.49
CA PRO A 1023 1.90 -55.32 14.28
C PRO A 1023 3.14 -54.40 14.41
N TYR A 1024 3.18 -53.56 15.45
CA TYR A 1024 4.23 -52.57 15.70
C TYR A 1024 5.10 -52.93 16.92
N ARG A 1025 4.81 -54.05 17.60
CA ARG A 1025 5.44 -54.50 18.83
C ARG A 1025 6.77 -55.22 18.57
N LEU A 1026 7.81 -54.86 19.30
CA LEU A 1026 9.09 -55.56 19.35
C LEU A 1026 9.14 -56.39 20.64
N LYS A 1027 9.16 -57.72 20.50
CA LYS A 1027 9.22 -58.66 21.62
C LYS A 1027 10.68 -58.85 22.04
N GLU A 1028 11.17 -57.94 22.88
CA GLU A 1028 12.57 -57.93 23.33
C GLU A 1028 12.94 -59.28 24.01
N ASP A 1029 12.03 -59.89 24.77
CA ASP A 1029 12.21 -61.21 25.43
C ASP A 1029 12.34 -62.41 24.47
N ASP A 1030 11.81 -62.30 23.23
CA ASP A 1030 11.85 -63.37 22.22
C ASP A 1030 13.12 -63.30 21.34
N MET A 1031 14.04 -62.35 21.59
CA MET A 1031 15.15 -62.01 20.69
C MET A 1031 16.52 -61.93 21.38
N GLU A 1032 17.59 -62.09 20.61
CA GLU A 1032 18.95 -61.82 21.09
C GLU A 1032 19.15 -60.31 21.31
N GLN A 1033 19.75 -59.94 22.45
CA GLN A 1033 19.95 -58.54 22.88
C GLN A 1033 20.50 -57.63 21.77
N GLU A 1034 21.56 -58.06 21.07
CA GLU A 1034 22.19 -57.29 20.00
C GLU A 1034 21.29 -57.17 18.74
N ALA A 1035 20.44 -58.17 18.48
CA ALA A 1035 19.47 -58.11 17.40
C ALA A 1035 18.31 -57.14 17.72
N ALA A 1036 17.84 -57.13 18.98
CA ALA A 1036 16.84 -56.19 19.45
C ALA A 1036 17.36 -54.74 19.39
N GLU A 1037 18.60 -54.48 19.86
CA GLU A 1037 19.22 -53.15 19.79
C GLU A 1037 19.45 -52.69 18.34
N ARG A 1038 19.91 -53.56 17.44
CA ARG A 1038 20.03 -53.25 16.01
C ARG A 1038 18.67 -52.89 15.39
N LEU A 1039 17.60 -53.64 15.70
CA LEU A 1039 16.25 -53.36 15.20
C LEU A 1039 15.70 -52.04 15.75
N LYS A 1040 15.90 -51.77 17.05
CA LYS A 1040 15.52 -50.51 17.72
C LYS A 1040 16.19 -49.29 17.10
N ASN A 1041 17.45 -49.43 16.67
CA ASN A 1041 18.18 -48.39 15.96
C ASN A 1041 17.75 -48.21 14.49
N SER A 1042 17.24 -49.27 13.82
CA SER A 1042 16.75 -49.19 12.43
C SER A 1042 15.27 -48.82 12.30
N GLU A 1043 14.45 -49.19 13.28
CA GLU A 1043 13.00 -48.99 13.31
C GLU A 1043 12.56 -48.39 14.68
N PRO A 1044 12.93 -47.14 14.99
CA PRO A 1044 12.65 -46.51 16.29
C PRO A 1044 11.15 -46.33 16.60
N TRP A 1045 10.28 -46.50 15.60
CA TRP A 1045 8.83 -46.52 15.74
C TRP A 1045 8.26 -47.85 16.26
N ARG A 1046 9.06 -48.88 16.52
CA ARG A 1046 8.57 -50.09 17.20
C ARG A 1046 8.24 -49.80 18.66
N ILE A 1047 7.30 -50.55 19.22
CA ILE A 1047 6.85 -50.42 20.62
C ILE A 1047 7.49 -51.55 21.43
N THR A 1048 8.21 -51.23 22.51
CA THR A 1048 8.86 -52.25 23.33
C THR A 1048 7.96 -52.73 24.46
N ASP A 1049 8.16 -53.96 24.93
CA ASP A 1049 7.36 -54.52 26.03
C ASP A 1049 7.58 -53.78 27.36
N ASN A 1050 8.81 -53.33 27.61
CA ASN A 1050 9.16 -52.48 28.75
C ASN A 1050 8.42 -51.12 28.71
N GLU A 1051 8.38 -50.46 27.55
CA GLU A 1051 7.62 -49.22 27.34
C GLU A 1051 6.11 -49.43 27.59
N LEU A 1052 5.56 -50.55 27.09
CA LEU A 1052 4.15 -50.88 27.21
C LEU A 1052 3.73 -51.15 28.67
N GLU A 1053 4.59 -51.79 29.47
CA GLU A 1053 4.37 -51.95 30.92
C GLU A 1053 4.53 -50.61 31.67
N LEU A 1054 5.62 -49.87 31.42
CA LEU A 1054 5.90 -48.58 32.07
C LEU A 1054 4.75 -47.58 31.88
N TYR A 1055 4.19 -47.49 30.67
CA TYR A 1055 3.09 -46.57 30.36
C TYR A 1055 1.69 -47.21 30.41
N ARG A 1056 1.54 -48.45 30.90
CA ARG A 1056 0.27 -49.18 31.00
C ARG A 1056 -0.86 -48.37 31.63
N ALA A 1057 -0.58 -47.65 32.72
CA ALA A 1057 -1.55 -46.79 33.41
C ALA A 1057 -1.97 -45.56 32.57
N LYS A 1058 -1.07 -45.05 31.72
CA LYS A 1058 -1.33 -43.95 30.78
C LYS A 1058 -2.17 -44.44 29.60
N THR A 1059 -1.86 -45.62 29.05
CA THR A 1059 -2.67 -46.31 28.03
C THR A 1059 -4.12 -46.53 28.51
N TYR A 1060 -4.29 -47.12 29.70
CA TYR A 1060 -5.63 -47.33 30.28
C TYR A 1060 -6.41 -46.04 30.50
N ARG A 1061 -5.73 -44.93 30.84
CA ARG A 1061 -6.35 -43.60 30.94
C ARG A 1061 -6.87 -43.09 29.58
N GLN A 1062 -6.12 -43.25 28.48
CA GLN A 1062 -6.61 -42.81 27.15
C GLN A 1062 -7.84 -43.60 26.69
N LEU A 1063 -7.84 -44.92 26.94
CA LEU A 1063 -9.00 -45.77 26.66
C LEU A 1063 -10.23 -45.37 27.49
N ARG A 1064 -10.06 -45.11 28.79
CA ARG A 1064 -11.15 -44.64 29.67
C ARG A 1064 -11.63 -43.23 29.28
N LEU A 1065 -10.75 -42.37 28.78
CA LEU A 1065 -11.14 -41.05 28.27
C LEU A 1065 -12.00 -41.14 26.99
N ASN A 1066 -11.71 -42.06 26.05
CA ASN A 1066 -12.61 -42.29 24.89
C ASN A 1066 -14.01 -42.73 25.33
N GLU A 1067 -14.11 -43.63 26.32
CA GLU A 1067 -15.39 -44.05 26.90
C GLU A 1067 -16.20 -42.85 27.42
N LEU A 1068 -15.57 -41.97 28.21
CA LEU A 1068 -16.21 -40.78 28.77
C LEU A 1068 -16.54 -39.71 27.71
N LEU A 1069 -15.71 -39.56 26.68
CA LEU A 1069 -15.98 -38.66 25.53
C LEU A 1069 -17.20 -39.12 24.74
N LYS A 1070 -17.35 -40.43 24.51
CA LYS A 1070 -18.54 -41.02 23.87
C LYS A 1070 -19.79 -40.87 24.73
N GLU A 1071 -19.66 -40.98 26.05
CA GLU A 1071 -20.76 -40.83 27.01
C GLU A 1071 -21.29 -39.39 27.09
N HIS A 1072 -20.43 -38.38 27.18
CA HIS A 1072 -20.86 -37.00 27.43
C HIS A 1072 -20.86 -36.06 26.21
N SER A 1073 -20.04 -36.32 25.20
CA SER A 1073 -19.75 -35.39 24.08
C SER A 1073 -20.12 -35.91 22.70
N SER A 1074 -20.83 -37.05 22.60
CA SER A 1074 -21.24 -37.66 21.32
C SER A 1074 -22.16 -36.80 20.44
N THR A 1075 -22.80 -35.77 20.98
CA THR A 1075 -23.69 -34.82 20.27
C THR A 1075 -23.11 -33.41 20.11
N ALA A 1076 -21.85 -33.17 20.49
CA ALA A 1076 -21.20 -31.86 20.38
C ALA A 1076 -20.86 -31.48 18.94
N ASN A 1077 -20.88 -30.18 18.62
CA ASN A 1077 -20.45 -29.66 17.31
C ASN A 1077 -18.92 -29.61 17.18
N LEU A 1078 -18.24 -29.41 18.31
CA LEU A 1078 -16.78 -29.40 18.42
C LEU A 1078 -16.38 -29.82 19.82
N ILE A 1079 -15.43 -30.76 19.91
CA ILE A 1079 -14.76 -31.12 21.17
C ILE A 1079 -13.38 -30.46 21.14
N VAL A 1080 -13.01 -29.74 22.19
CA VAL A 1080 -11.67 -29.16 22.36
C VAL A 1080 -11.05 -29.78 23.61
N MET A 1081 -9.91 -30.46 23.48
CA MET A 1081 -9.37 -31.31 24.53
C MET A 1081 -7.87 -31.11 24.72
N SER A 1082 -7.39 -31.14 25.96
CA SER A 1082 -5.95 -31.15 26.26
C SER A 1082 -5.26 -32.36 25.61
N LEU A 1083 -4.38 -32.11 24.63
CA LEU A 1083 -3.56 -33.12 23.97
C LEU A 1083 -2.60 -33.78 25.00
N PRO A 1084 -2.59 -35.11 25.15
CA PRO A 1084 -1.68 -35.78 26.07
C PRO A 1084 -0.24 -35.71 25.55
N LEU A 1085 0.71 -35.24 26.37
CA LEU A 1085 2.12 -35.15 25.98
C LEU A 1085 2.80 -36.53 26.02
N ALA A 1086 3.61 -36.84 25.01
CA ALA A 1086 4.61 -37.91 25.03
C ALA A 1086 6.01 -37.29 25.22
N ARG A 1087 6.92 -38.03 25.87
CA ARG A 1087 8.34 -37.66 25.98
C ARG A 1087 9.08 -38.21 24.77
N LYS A 1088 9.97 -37.39 24.21
CA LYS A 1088 10.87 -37.74 23.11
C LYS A 1088 11.86 -38.80 23.60
N GLY A 1089 12.21 -39.78 22.77
CA GLY A 1089 13.08 -40.91 23.12
C GLY A 1089 12.42 -41.97 24.03
N ALA A 1090 11.75 -41.54 25.10
CA ALA A 1090 11.13 -42.45 26.08
C ALA A 1090 9.78 -43.05 25.64
N VAL A 1091 9.12 -42.50 24.61
CA VAL A 1091 7.88 -43.04 24.03
C VAL A 1091 8.03 -43.17 22.52
N SER A 1092 7.71 -44.35 22.00
CA SER A 1092 7.68 -44.68 20.58
C SER A 1092 6.59 -43.91 19.83
N SER A 1093 6.92 -43.43 18.63
CA SER A 1093 5.97 -42.73 17.75
C SER A 1093 4.73 -43.56 17.43
N ALA A 1094 4.84 -44.89 17.32
CA ALA A 1094 3.68 -45.75 17.11
C ALA A 1094 2.81 -45.87 18.37
N LEU A 1095 3.39 -45.96 19.57
CA LEU A 1095 2.58 -46.00 20.81
C LEU A 1095 1.87 -44.66 21.05
N TYR A 1096 2.55 -43.54 20.80
CA TYR A 1096 1.94 -42.22 20.92
C TYR A 1096 0.84 -42.01 19.87
N MET A 1097 1.06 -42.37 18.61
CA MET A 1097 0.00 -42.31 17.58
C MET A 1097 -1.17 -43.25 17.90
N ALA A 1098 -0.92 -44.44 18.43
CA ALA A 1098 -1.95 -45.35 18.91
C ALA A 1098 -2.74 -44.77 20.09
N TRP A 1099 -2.12 -44.03 21.02
CA TRP A 1099 -2.85 -43.28 22.05
C TRP A 1099 -3.75 -42.18 21.46
N LEU A 1100 -3.26 -41.41 20.48
CA LEU A 1100 -4.06 -40.35 19.85
C LEU A 1100 -5.21 -40.93 19.03
N GLU A 1101 -4.99 -42.05 18.33
CA GLU A 1101 -6.04 -42.84 17.66
C GLU A 1101 -7.08 -43.32 18.67
N ALA A 1102 -6.65 -44.07 19.68
CA ALA A 1102 -7.52 -44.66 20.70
C ALA A 1102 -8.30 -43.62 21.51
N LEU A 1103 -7.75 -42.42 21.71
CA LEU A 1103 -8.44 -41.30 22.38
C LEU A 1103 -9.54 -40.69 21.50
N SER A 1104 -9.29 -40.52 20.20
CA SER A 1104 -10.13 -39.71 19.29
C SER A 1104 -11.09 -40.50 18.39
N LYS A 1105 -11.01 -41.84 18.41
CA LYS A 1105 -11.80 -42.73 17.54
C LYS A 1105 -13.33 -42.58 17.71
N ASP A 1106 -14.02 -42.51 16.58
CA ASP A 1106 -15.49 -42.41 16.39
C ASP A 1106 -16.19 -41.14 16.91
N LEU A 1107 -15.45 -40.14 17.42
CA LEU A 1107 -16.00 -38.91 17.99
C LEU A 1107 -16.46 -37.88 16.93
N PRO A 1108 -17.33 -36.91 17.30
CA PRO A 1108 -17.52 -35.67 16.53
C PRO A 1108 -16.20 -34.91 16.29
N PRO A 1109 -16.19 -33.83 15.48
CA PRO A 1109 -14.99 -33.04 15.22
C PRO A 1109 -14.24 -32.69 16.50
N ILE A 1110 -12.99 -33.16 16.62
CA ILE A 1110 -12.18 -33.01 17.82
C ILE A 1110 -10.89 -32.26 17.52
N LEU A 1111 -10.59 -31.31 18.40
CA LEU A 1111 -9.44 -30.42 18.36
C LEU A 1111 -8.59 -30.70 19.60
N LEU A 1112 -7.49 -31.43 19.42
CA LEU A 1112 -6.52 -31.70 20.49
C LEU A 1112 -5.59 -30.48 20.59
N VAL A 1113 -5.47 -29.88 21.78
CA VAL A 1113 -4.77 -28.60 22.01
C VAL A 1113 -3.75 -28.74 23.13
N ARG A 1114 -2.56 -28.17 22.94
CA ARG A 1114 -1.56 -27.94 23.98
C ARG A 1114 -0.94 -26.56 23.75
N GLY A 1115 -1.11 -25.62 24.68
CA GLY A 1115 -0.31 -24.39 24.66
C GLY A 1115 1.13 -24.64 25.13
N ASN A 1116 1.98 -23.64 24.98
CA ASN A 1116 3.41 -23.69 25.35
C ASN A 1116 3.69 -23.41 26.84
N HIS A 1117 2.71 -23.69 27.71
CA HIS A 1117 2.70 -23.44 29.16
C HIS A 1117 2.85 -21.98 29.61
N GLN A 1118 3.14 -21.04 28.71
CA GLN A 1118 3.06 -19.61 28.97
C GLN A 1118 1.59 -19.19 29.16
N SER A 1119 1.32 -18.27 30.07
CA SER A 1119 -0.04 -17.85 30.40
C SER A 1119 -0.65 -17.00 29.28
N VAL A 1120 -1.63 -17.52 28.54
CA VAL A 1120 -2.37 -16.77 27.49
C VAL A 1120 -3.63 -16.08 28.03
N LEU A 1121 -4.03 -16.43 29.25
CA LEU A 1121 -5.08 -15.77 30.04
C LEU A 1121 -4.49 -15.34 31.39
N THR A 1122 -5.02 -14.26 31.98
CA THR A 1122 -4.65 -13.79 33.34
C THR A 1122 -5.79 -12.99 33.95
N PHE A 1123 -5.85 -12.93 35.29
CA PHE A 1123 -6.62 -11.92 36.01
C PHE A 1123 -5.74 -11.22 37.06
N TYR A 1124 -6.12 -9.98 37.40
CA TYR A 1124 -5.58 -9.25 38.56
C TYR A 1124 -6.49 -9.49 39.76
N SER A 1125 -5.90 -9.57 40.96
CA SER A 1125 -6.62 -9.62 42.23
C SER A 1125 -6.40 -8.34 43.02
#